data_AF-A0A953L7R3-F1
#
_entry.id   AF-A0A953L7R3-F1
#
_cell.length_a   1.000
_cell.length_b   1.000
_cell.length_c   1.000
_cell.angle_alpha   90.00
_cell.angle_beta   90.00
_cell.angle_gamma   90.00
#
_symmetry.space_group_name_H-M   'P 1'
#
loop_
_entity.id
_entity.type
_entity.pdbx_description
1 polymer ?
#
loop_
_entity_poly.entity_id
_entity_poly.type
_entity_poly.pdbx_seq_one_letter_code
_entity_poly.pdbx_strand_id
1 'polypeptide(L)'
;MKPQTIIPHLLFFIFLTIVARAQCPTGDVTLLSQAEVNAFATNYPSCTTLPGHLGISGNNIMDLSPLENLETIGGYLLIYNNSSLKNVDGLSSLSSIGGDLNIYNNGSLANVDGLSSLTSIDGGLNIYNNGSLANVDGLSSLTSIGVVLEIRDNSSLMNVDGLSALNSIGASLYIFYNSSLTNVDGLSSLLSIGRKLYIVSNVSLTNVGGLSSLSSIGGDLALYNNGALANLDGLSSLSSVGGNLDIRDNSSLTNVDGLSSLSSVGGWLWIQNNAILPSLEGLENIDPGSITDLRIQDNPILSYCDLSNICTYLEGTGPRTISNNTGECATEADVAYACLPEVVSVSDPEAIVELCYGTAWEDVRNLPDIVLVTLEDDSVVEVSVEWKKGGYNGVNPGKYELKGELRIAPGADYNNLGKLEATQTLRILPSLEIQLVSGVARGDTIHLTDCLPPDISRDDLDISPHRGRISFRSNIYPADLPEPRPHGMWKLLEYTYEVTDRCGVTKSFENFVALYDLDPPVFRNFPPDISIDSPDRLPPAPSDVRILDICRYVVWDTVTTTPIVDPETSDTLAFVRRWTAEDGVGNKSFRDQMIYIHSVPRPDLNRIKAHIVKESDLPAARFPGGVGTDSIPVTLYRIDSVTGSNPVDTRLSGNWQGSKGTVVFSPLLPGSYRINIDVPPGYEAFHPDSLIMADGWSDTLVLSGDSTLDLETILLVPVRDTTAMAGSLVEPGIPDYSEISAAEIKPVSIYPNPTSGRIKIEVQKGISLNYTIFNHLGRVMENGRVENGSVLDLSKQAHGMYFIRLENQGFVATKKILLFNQ
;
A
#
# COMPACT_ATOMS: atom_id res chain seq x y z
N MET A 1 9.45 -157.63 -30.25
CA MET A 1 10.92 -157.47 -30.29
C MET A 1 11.25 -156.13 -29.64
N LYS A 2 12.10 -156.13 -28.60
CA LYS A 2 12.80 -154.96 -28.01
C LYS A 2 13.93 -154.50 -28.96
N PRO A 3 14.56 -153.29 -28.85
CA PRO A 3 14.94 -152.54 -27.64
C PRO A 3 14.54 -151.03 -27.64
N GLN A 4 14.26 -150.37 -26.52
CA GLN A 4 15.10 -149.89 -25.39
C GLN A 4 16.09 -148.75 -25.74
N THR A 5 15.71 -147.52 -25.40
CA THR A 5 16.64 -146.45 -24.95
C THR A 5 15.91 -145.47 -24.02
N ILE A 6 16.62 -145.02 -22.98
CA ILE A 6 16.15 -144.37 -21.76
C ILE A 6 16.64 -142.90 -21.75
N ILE A 7 15.69 -141.94 -21.66
CA ILE A 7 15.59 -140.72 -20.78
C ILE A 7 16.79 -139.71 -20.76
N PRO A 8 16.60 -138.35 -20.67
CA PRO A 8 15.55 -137.67 -19.88
C PRO A 8 14.76 -136.51 -20.50
N HIS A 9 13.64 -136.28 -19.80
CA HIS A 9 12.79 -135.11 -19.78
C HIS A 9 13.57 -133.79 -19.64
N LEU A 10 13.42 -132.90 -20.61
CA LEU A 10 13.47 -131.45 -20.37
C LEU A 10 12.04 -130.92 -20.54
N LEU A 11 11.29 -130.97 -19.43
CA LEU A 11 10.00 -130.30 -19.33
C LEU A 11 10.29 -128.80 -19.36
N PHE A 12 9.98 -128.18 -20.50
CA PHE A 12 9.91 -126.74 -20.66
C PHE A 12 8.74 -126.24 -19.80
N PHE A 13 9.02 -125.99 -18.51
CA PHE A 13 8.12 -125.21 -17.67
C PHE A 13 8.15 -123.78 -18.22
N ILE A 14 7.16 -123.48 -19.06
CA ILE A 14 6.68 -122.11 -19.22
C ILE A 14 6.26 -121.67 -17.82
N PHE A 15 7.14 -120.96 -17.13
CA PHE A 15 6.75 -120.13 -16.01
C PHE A 15 5.84 -119.07 -16.59
N LEU A 16 4.55 -119.36 -16.60
CA LEU A 16 3.51 -118.35 -16.71
C LEU A 16 3.65 -117.52 -15.43
N THR A 17 4.54 -116.53 -15.44
CA THR A 17 4.50 -115.44 -14.46
C THR A 17 3.20 -114.70 -14.74
N ILE A 18 2.14 -115.15 -14.07
CA ILE A 18 1.00 -114.30 -13.79
C ILE A 18 1.60 -113.16 -12.96
N VAL A 19 2.02 -112.10 -13.64
CA VAL A 19 2.24 -110.80 -13.02
C VAL A 19 0.85 -110.39 -12.56
N ALA A 20 0.48 -110.82 -11.35
CA ALA A 20 -0.49 -110.09 -10.56
C ALA A 20 0.04 -108.67 -10.56
N ARG A 21 -0.64 -107.76 -11.27
CA ARG A 21 -0.32 -106.34 -11.23
C ARG A 21 -0.37 -105.96 -9.76
N ALA A 22 0.78 -105.77 -9.14
CA ALA A 22 0.83 -105.22 -7.80
C ALA A 22 0.23 -103.81 -7.92
N GLN A 23 -1.07 -103.71 -7.61
CA GLN A 23 -1.73 -102.42 -7.41
C GLN A 23 -0.98 -101.71 -6.29
N CYS A 24 -0.96 -100.38 -6.36
CA CYS A 24 -0.47 -99.55 -5.26
C CYS A 24 -1.05 -100.03 -3.91
N PRO A 25 -0.31 -99.83 -2.80
CA PRO A 25 -0.83 -100.09 -1.46
C PRO A 25 -2.23 -99.47 -1.27
N THR A 26 -3.18 -100.24 -0.72
CA THR A 26 -4.58 -99.80 -0.54
C THR A 26 -4.79 -98.93 0.71
N GLY A 27 -3.74 -98.27 1.19
CA GLY A 27 -3.74 -97.47 2.42
C GLY A 27 -2.45 -96.66 2.53
N ASP A 28 -2.18 -96.17 3.73
CA ASP A 28 -1.05 -95.28 3.98
C ASP A 28 0.28 -96.01 3.95
N VAL A 29 1.30 -95.31 3.45
CA VAL A 29 2.67 -95.82 3.30
C VAL A 29 3.60 -94.92 4.08
N THR A 30 4.39 -95.51 4.97
CA THR A 30 5.48 -94.81 5.66
C THR A 30 6.80 -95.52 5.36
N LEU A 31 7.77 -94.77 4.86
CA LEU A 31 9.12 -95.22 4.51
C LEU A 31 10.10 -94.59 5.50
N LEU A 32 10.70 -95.42 6.35
CA LEU A 32 11.55 -95.03 7.47
C LEU A 32 13.05 -95.26 7.21
N SER A 33 13.40 -95.88 6.08
CA SER A 33 14.78 -96.11 5.68
C SER A 33 14.95 -96.24 4.18
N GLN A 34 16.18 -96.06 3.67
CA GLN A 34 16.48 -96.26 2.24
C GLN A 34 16.12 -97.68 1.75
N ALA A 35 16.24 -98.69 2.62
CA ALA A 35 15.86 -100.06 2.27
C ALA A 35 14.36 -100.18 1.99
N GLU A 36 13.51 -99.46 2.73
CA GLU A 36 12.06 -99.42 2.51
C GLU A 36 11.70 -98.64 1.26
N VAL A 37 12.40 -97.53 0.97
CA VAL A 37 12.26 -96.78 -0.30
C VAL A 37 12.57 -97.69 -1.49
N ASN A 38 13.70 -98.41 -1.46
CA ASN A 38 14.09 -99.37 -2.51
C ASN A 38 13.09 -100.53 -2.62
N ALA A 39 12.54 -101.00 -1.50
CA ALA A 39 11.55 -102.07 -1.47
C ALA A 39 10.22 -101.62 -2.09
N PHE A 40 9.86 -100.33 -2.03
CA PHE A 40 8.63 -99.82 -2.64
C PHE A 40 8.60 -100.09 -4.15
N ALA A 41 9.65 -99.72 -4.89
CA ALA A 41 9.77 -100.00 -6.32
C ALA A 41 9.70 -101.50 -6.65
N THR A 42 10.30 -102.32 -5.78
CA THR A 42 10.36 -103.78 -5.99
C THR A 42 9.00 -104.43 -5.73
N ASN A 43 8.29 -103.98 -4.71
CA ASN A 43 6.99 -104.52 -4.30
C ASN A 43 5.84 -103.99 -5.15
N TYR A 44 5.97 -102.76 -5.67
CA TYR A 44 4.92 -102.05 -6.40
C TYR A 44 5.44 -101.43 -7.72
N PRO A 45 6.03 -102.22 -8.64
CA PRO A 45 6.75 -101.73 -9.83
C PRO A 45 5.89 -101.04 -10.88
N SER A 46 4.56 -101.05 -10.72
CA SER A 46 3.60 -100.38 -11.64
C SER A 46 2.68 -99.43 -10.89
N CYS A 47 3.09 -98.99 -9.70
CA CYS A 47 2.29 -98.08 -8.89
C CYS A 47 2.44 -96.63 -9.37
N THR A 48 1.39 -96.10 -9.98
CA THR A 48 1.31 -94.69 -10.39
C THR A 48 0.39 -93.85 -9.50
N THR A 49 -0.63 -94.46 -8.89
CA THR A 49 -1.61 -93.77 -8.04
C THR A 49 -1.68 -94.36 -6.65
N LEU A 50 -1.09 -93.70 -5.67
CA LEU A 50 -1.21 -94.08 -4.27
C LEU A 50 -2.50 -93.48 -3.68
N PRO A 51 -3.51 -94.27 -3.29
CA PRO A 51 -4.77 -93.73 -2.77
C PRO A 51 -4.66 -93.13 -1.37
N GLY A 52 -3.74 -93.61 -0.54
CA GLY A 52 -3.52 -93.14 0.83
C GLY A 52 -2.46 -92.04 0.95
N HIS A 53 -1.97 -91.82 2.16
CA HIS A 53 -0.90 -90.89 2.46
C HIS A 53 0.49 -91.51 2.23
N LEU A 54 1.50 -90.70 1.91
CA LEU A 54 2.91 -91.11 1.83
C LEU A 54 3.75 -90.33 2.84
N GLY A 55 4.35 -91.03 3.79
CA GLY A 55 5.34 -90.49 4.72
C GLY A 55 6.74 -91.00 4.42
N ILE A 56 7.72 -90.10 4.37
CA ILE A 56 9.14 -90.40 4.14
C ILE A 56 9.95 -89.76 5.26
N SER A 57 10.48 -90.58 6.16
CA SER A 57 11.23 -90.10 7.32
C SER A 57 12.26 -91.10 7.81
N GLY A 58 13.53 -90.88 7.46
CA GLY A 58 14.65 -91.68 7.95
C GLY A 58 15.99 -90.98 7.79
N ASN A 59 16.82 -91.04 8.82
CA ASN A 59 18.14 -90.40 8.83
C ASN A 59 19.10 -90.92 7.74
N ASN A 60 18.83 -92.09 7.15
CA ASN A 60 19.66 -92.70 6.10
C ASN A 60 19.00 -92.69 4.71
N ILE A 61 17.87 -92.02 4.52
CA ILE A 61 17.25 -91.84 3.20
C ILE A 61 18.05 -90.78 2.45
N MET A 62 18.54 -91.14 1.26
CA MET A 62 19.38 -90.29 0.41
C MET A 62 18.87 -90.20 -1.02
N ASP A 63 18.10 -91.19 -1.47
CA ASP A 63 17.68 -91.35 -2.86
C ASP A 63 16.19 -91.75 -2.92
N LEU A 64 15.39 -90.92 -3.58
CA LEU A 64 13.96 -91.20 -3.80
C LEU A 64 13.69 -91.77 -5.19
N SER A 65 14.69 -91.98 -6.06
CA SER A 65 14.51 -92.51 -7.42
C SER A 65 13.63 -93.78 -7.52
N PRO A 66 13.58 -94.69 -6.51
CA PRO A 66 12.63 -95.81 -6.53
C PRO A 66 11.14 -95.40 -6.55
N LEU A 67 10.81 -94.12 -6.33
CA LEU A 67 9.45 -93.58 -6.35
C LEU A 67 9.07 -92.94 -7.69
N GLU A 68 9.93 -92.98 -8.71
CA GLU A 68 9.80 -92.23 -9.98
C GLU A 68 8.49 -92.48 -10.76
N ASN A 69 7.84 -93.61 -10.53
CA ASN A 69 6.59 -93.96 -11.21
C ASN A 69 5.34 -93.35 -10.55
N LEU A 70 5.44 -92.76 -9.36
CA LEU A 70 4.30 -92.16 -8.68
C LEU A 70 3.88 -90.87 -9.38
N GLU A 71 2.68 -90.90 -9.98
CA GLU A 71 2.06 -89.78 -10.69
C GLU A 71 1.08 -89.01 -9.80
N THR A 72 0.43 -89.68 -8.85
CA THR A 72 -0.60 -89.06 -7.99
C THR A 72 -0.60 -89.66 -6.57
N ILE A 73 -0.78 -88.81 -5.56
CA ILE A 73 -1.03 -89.21 -4.16
C ILE A 73 -2.42 -88.70 -3.77
N GLY A 74 -3.34 -89.61 -3.43
CA GLY A 74 -4.72 -89.27 -3.03
C GLY A 74 -4.81 -88.62 -1.66
N GLY A 75 -3.88 -88.95 -0.76
CA GLY A 75 -3.74 -88.34 0.57
C GLY A 75 -2.73 -87.19 0.61
N TYR A 76 -2.02 -87.09 1.73
CA TYR A 76 -0.97 -86.08 1.98
C TYR A 76 0.40 -86.71 1.74
N LEU A 77 1.40 -85.88 1.44
CA LEU A 77 2.80 -86.26 1.32
C LEU A 77 3.60 -85.58 2.46
N LEU A 78 4.26 -86.38 3.29
CA LEU A 78 5.20 -85.90 4.32
C LEU A 78 6.62 -86.34 3.93
N ILE A 79 7.54 -85.39 3.78
CA ILE A 79 8.97 -85.64 3.62
C ILE A 79 9.67 -84.93 4.77
N TYR A 80 10.06 -85.68 5.80
CA TYR A 80 10.56 -85.06 7.01
C TYR A 80 11.65 -85.82 7.75
N ASN A 81 12.48 -85.08 8.50
CA ASN A 81 13.59 -85.66 9.28
C ASN A 81 14.56 -86.52 8.43
N ASN A 82 14.77 -86.19 7.15
CA ASN A 82 15.74 -86.87 6.30
C ASN A 82 17.03 -86.05 6.22
N SER A 83 17.88 -86.17 7.24
CA SER A 83 19.12 -85.38 7.36
C SER A 83 20.11 -85.55 6.20
N SER A 84 20.02 -86.66 5.44
CA SER A 84 20.93 -86.98 4.33
C SER A 84 20.30 -86.85 2.94
N LEU A 85 19.01 -86.52 2.86
CA LEU A 85 18.31 -86.32 1.60
C LEU A 85 18.72 -84.98 0.98
N LYS A 86 19.11 -84.99 -0.30
CA LYS A 86 19.64 -83.82 -1.01
C LYS A 86 18.66 -83.20 -2.00
N ASN A 87 17.75 -84.00 -2.56
CA ASN A 87 16.74 -83.58 -3.51
C ASN A 87 15.53 -84.53 -3.41
N VAL A 88 14.51 -84.28 -4.22
CA VAL A 88 13.32 -85.12 -4.35
C VAL A 88 13.12 -85.63 -5.76
N ASP A 89 14.20 -85.78 -6.55
CA ASP A 89 14.17 -86.08 -8.00
C ASP A 89 13.34 -87.31 -8.38
N GLY A 90 13.27 -88.28 -7.45
CA GLY A 90 12.42 -89.46 -7.59
C GLY A 90 10.91 -89.21 -7.52
N LEU A 91 10.47 -87.96 -7.37
CA LEU A 91 9.06 -87.57 -7.45
C LEU A 91 8.72 -86.85 -8.77
N SER A 92 9.62 -86.86 -9.76
CA SER A 92 9.51 -86.08 -11.00
C SER A 92 8.25 -86.33 -11.84
N SER A 93 7.59 -87.48 -11.68
CA SER A 93 6.31 -87.78 -12.35
C SER A 93 5.08 -87.29 -11.57
N LEU A 94 5.25 -86.84 -10.32
CA LEU A 94 4.14 -86.48 -9.44
C LEU A 94 3.44 -85.22 -9.94
N SER A 95 2.17 -85.36 -10.30
CA SER A 95 1.36 -84.33 -10.97
C SER A 95 0.29 -83.70 -10.07
N SER A 96 -0.19 -84.42 -9.05
CA SER A 96 -1.19 -83.95 -8.09
C SER A 96 -1.09 -84.60 -6.71
N ILE A 97 -1.40 -83.84 -5.67
CA ILE A 97 -1.54 -84.32 -4.28
C ILE A 97 -2.93 -83.92 -3.77
N GLY A 98 -3.73 -84.90 -3.33
CA GLY A 98 -5.11 -84.70 -2.86
C GLY A 98 -5.23 -84.13 -1.43
N GLY A 99 -4.14 -84.09 -0.68
CA GLY A 99 -4.04 -83.48 0.65
C GLY A 99 -2.87 -82.50 0.74
N ASP A 100 -2.26 -82.41 1.93
CA ASP A 100 -1.14 -81.49 2.17
C ASP A 100 0.19 -82.03 1.61
N LEU A 101 1.06 -81.13 1.15
CA LEU A 101 2.48 -81.40 0.92
C LEU A 101 3.30 -80.76 2.03
N ASN A 102 3.93 -81.57 2.88
CA ASN A 102 4.79 -81.11 3.97
C ASN A 102 6.23 -81.57 3.75
N ILE A 103 7.15 -80.62 3.61
CA ILE A 103 8.58 -80.88 3.46
C ILE A 103 9.31 -80.16 4.58
N TYR A 104 9.77 -80.90 5.59
CA TYR A 104 10.37 -80.25 6.76
C TYR A 104 11.48 -80.99 7.50
N ASN A 105 12.35 -80.24 8.17
CA ASN A 105 13.50 -80.80 8.90
C ASN A 105 14.42 -81.67 8.02
N ASN A 106 14.58 -81.35 6.73
CA ASN A 106 15.52 -82.04 5.83
C ASN A 106 16.75 -81.15 5.62
N GLY A 107 17.65 -81.13 6.60
CA GLY A 107 18.75 -80.15 6.66
C GLY A 107 19.71 -80.14 5.46
N SER A 108 19.82 -81.24 4.71
CA SER A 108 20.67 -81.32 3.49
C SER A 108 19.90 -81.11 2.18
N LEU A 109 18.59 -80.92 2.23
CA LEU A 109 17.75 -80.76 1.04
C LEU A 109 18.10 -79.44 0.34
N ALA A 110 18.63 -79.51 -0.87
CA ALA A 110 19.14 -78.35 -1.60
C ALA A 110 18.09 -77.74 -2.53
N ASN A 111 17.22 -78.58 -3.10
CA ASN A 111 16.16 -78.17 -4.03
C ASN A 111 14.95 -79.12 -3.94
N VAL A 112 13.88 -78.73 -4.64
CA VAL A 112 12.68 -79.55 -4.83
C VAL A 112 12.41 -79.84 -6.31
N ASP A 113 13.44 -79.89 -7.16
CA ASP A 113 13.33 -79.95 -8.64
C ASP A 113 12.54 -81.16 -9.14
N GLY A 114 12.56 -82.24 -8.37
CA GLY A 114 11.72 -83.41 -8.57
C GLY A 114 10.22 -83.17 -8.42
N LEU A 115 9.74 -81.97 -8.12
CA LEU A 115 8.31 -81.65 -8.12
C LEU A 115 7.85 -80.91 -9.38
N SER A 116 8.71 -80.79 -10.41
CA SER A 116 8.48 -79.94 -11.60
C SER A 116 7.22 -80.29 -12.41
N SER A 117 6.65 -81.49 -12.26
CA SER A 117 5.39 -81.90 -12.88
C SER A 117 4.15 -81.59 -12.02
N LEU A 118 4.31 -81.15 -10.78
CA LEU A 118 3.23 -80.93 -9.82
C LEU A 118 2.44 -79.69 -10.20
N THR A 119 1.16 -79.88 -10.53
CA THR A 119 0.27 -78.80 -11.03
C THR A 119 -0.74 -78.32 -9.99
N SER A 120 -1.09 -79.16 -9.01
CA SER A 120 -2.11 -78.89 -8.01
C SER A 120 -1.83 -79.59 -6.67
N ILE A 121 -2.16 -78.88 -5.59
CA ILE A 121 -2.20 -79.40 -4.22
C ILE A 121 -3.58 -79.02 -3.67
N ASP A 122 -4.43 -80.01 -3.41
CA ASP A 122 -5.79 -79.76 -2.89
C ASP A 122 -5.78 -79.29 -1.43
N GLY A 123 -4.74 -79.64 -0.67
CA GLY A 123 -4.49 -79.18 0.70
C GLY A 123 -3.58 -77.95 0.78
N GLY A 124 -2.73 -77.93 1.81
CA GLY A 124 -1.69 -76.92 2.02
C GLY A 124 -0.30 -77.37 1.57
N LEU A 125 0.55 -76.40 1.23
CA LEU A 125 1.97 -76.57 0.96
C LEU A 125 2.77 -75.97 2.11
N ASN A 126 3.44 -76.82 2.90
CA ASN A 126 4.26 -76.41 4.03
C ASN A 126 5.72 -76.82 3.79
N ILE A 127 6.61 -75.84 3.64
CA ILE A 127 8.06 -76.05 3.46
C ILE A 127 8.78 -75.34 4.61
N TYR A 128 9.32 -76.10 5.56
CA TYR A 128 9.99 -75.48 6.71
C TYR A 128 11.17 -76.21 7.32
N ASN A 129 12.09 -75.48 7.96
CA ASN A 129 13.29 -76.04 8.57
C ASN A 129 14.17 -76.86 7.59
N ASN A 130 14.27 -76.46 6.31
CA ASN A 130 15.17 -77.07 5.33
C ASN A 130 16.36 -76.13 5.09
N GLY A 131 17.32 -76.15 6.03
CA GLY A 131 18.38 -75.12 6.10
C GLY A 131 19.26 -74.97 4.86
N SER A 132 19.37 -75.99 4.00
CA SER A 132 20.15 -75.96 2.75
C SER A 132 19.31 -75.64 1.50
N LEU A 133 17.99 -75.48 1.63
CA LEU A 133 17.09 -75.29 0.50
C LEU A 133 17.32 -73.91 -0.10
N ALA A 134 17.82 -73.85 -1.34
CA ALA A 134 18.23 -72.59 -1.97
C ALA A 134 17.12 -71.92 -2.79
N ASN A 135 16.23 -72.74 -3.38
CA ASN A 135 15.11 -72.29 -4.20
C ASN A 135 13.94 -73.29 -4.10
N VAL A 136 12.83 -72.95 -4.74
CA VAL A 136 11.66 -73.83 -4.91
C VAL A 136 11.32 -74.04 -6.38
N ASP A 137 12.30 -73.98 -7.29
CA ASP A 137 12.12 -73.95 -8.76
C ASP A 137 11.36 -75.16 -9.31
N GLY A 138 11.47 -76.29 -8.62
CA GLY A 138 10.66 -77.48 -8.86
C GLY A 138 9.16 -77.29 -8.69
N LEU A 139 8.66 -76.16 -8.19
CA LEU A 139 7.22 -75.89 -8.11
C LEU A 139 6.68 -75.10 -9.32
N SER A 140 7.49 -74.86 -10.34
CA SER A 140 7.17 -73.93 -11.46
C SER A 140 5.91 -74.26 -12.26
N SER A 141 5.38 -75.49 -12.17
CA SER A 141 4.11 -75.90 -12.78
C SER A 141 2.89 -75.75 -11.86
N LEU A 142 3.08 -75.40 -10.59
CA LEU A 142 2.03 -75.37 -9.57
C LEU A 142 1.13 -74.15 -9.80
N THR A 143 -0.14 -74.41 -10.12
CA THR A 143 -1.11 -73.35 -10.47
C THR A 143 -2.06 -72.97 -9.35
N SER A 144 -2.26 -73.87 -8.38
CA SER A 144 -3.22 -73.68 -7.28
C SER A 144 -2.82 -74.44 -6.02
N ILE A 145 -3.12 -73.84 -4.87
CA ILE A 145 -3.02 -74.43 -3.53
C ILE A 145 -4.38 -74.26 -2.85
N GLY A 146 -5.01 -75.36 -2.46
CA GLY A 146 -6.39 -75.35 -1.97
C GLY A 146 -6.56 -74.69 -0.59
N VAL A 147 -5.55 -74.74 0.27
CA VAL A 147 -5.63 -74.21 1.65
C VAL A 147 -4.57 -73.17 1.95
N VAL A 148 -3.36 -73.57 2.34
CA VAL A 148 -2.35 -72.67 2.90
C VAL A 148 -1.02 -72.87 2.19
N LEU A 149 -0.30 -71.78 1.94
CA LEU A 149 1.11 -71.82 1.57
C LEU A 149 1.92 -71.29 2.75
N GLU A 150 2.75 -72.14 3.35
CA GLU A 150 3.66 -71.79 4.44
C GLU A 150 5.10 -72.12 4.04
N ILE A 151 5.94 -71.08 3.97
CA ILE A 151 7.38 -71.20 3.75
C ILE A 151 8.09 -70.55 4.92
N ARG A 152 8.69 -71.35 5.81
CA ARG A 152 9.39 -70.79 6.97
C ARG A 152 10.68 -71.46 7.40
N ASP A 153 11.55 -70.73 8.06
CA ASP A 153 12.79 -71.26 8.63
C ASP A 153 13.68 -72.00 7.59
N ASN A 154 13.66 -71.56 6.32
CA ASN A 154 14.57 -72.05 5.27
C ASN A 154 15.69 -71.03 5.07
N SER A 155 16.71 -71.10 5.92
CA SER A 155 17.74 -70.05 6.05
C SER A 155 18.51 -69.73 4.77
N SER A 156 18.63 -70.69 3.83
CA SER A 156 19.33 -70.51 2.55
C SER A 156 18.43 -70.16 1.37
N LEU A 157 17.10 -70.08 1.57
CA LEU A 157 16.16 -69.80 0.49
C LEU A 157 16.32 -68.35 0.02
N MET A 158 16.65 -68.15 -1.25
CA MET A 158 16.96 -66.81 -1.80
C MET A 158 15.78 -66.12 -2.49
N ASN A 159 14.87 -66.91 -3.08
CA ASN A 159 13.69 -66.46 -3.80
C ASN A 159 12.59 -67.53 -3.75
N VAL A 160 11.44 -67.23 -4.35
CA VAL A 160 10.32 -68.17 -4.52
C VAL A 160 9.91 -68.31 -5.99
N ASP A 161 10.86 -68.16 -6.93
CA ASP A 161 10.61 -68.03 -8.38
C ASP A 161 9.87 -69.23 -8.98
N GLY A 162 10.07 -70.41 -8.37
CA GLY A 162 9.28 -71.61 -8.66
C GLY A 162 7.79 -71.49 -8.40
N LEU A 163 7.26 -70.40 -7.83
CA LEU A 163 5.81 -70.21 -7.66
C LEU A 163 5.18 -69.36 -8.77
N SER A 164 5.93 -69.01 -9.82
CA SER A 164 5.50 -68.04 -10.85
C SER A 164 4.19 -68.37 -11.59
N ALA A 165 3.76 -69.64 -11.60
CA ALA A 165 2.50 -70.07 -12.19
C ALA A 165 1.30 -70.05 -11.19
N LEU A 166 1.54 -69.75 -9.92
CA LEU A 166 0.54 -69.83 -8.86
C LEU A 166 -0.46 -68.67 -8.95
N ASN A 167 -1.71 -68.98 -9.29
CA ASN A 167 -2.75 -67.96 -9.52
C ASN A 167 -3.61 -67.69 -8.28
N SER A 168 -3.76 -68.68 -7.39
CA SER A 168 -4.65 -68.58 -6.23
C SER A 168 -4.20 -69.44 -5.06
N ILE A 169 -4.46 -68.93 -3.86
CA ILE A 169 -4.30 -69.64 -2.58
C ILE A 169 -5.65 -69.58 -1.86
N GLY A 170 -6.24 -70.74 -1.57
CA GLY A 170 -7.61 -70.80 -1.04
C GLY A 170 -7.81 -70.14 0.33
N ALA A 171 -6.80 -70.14 1.19
CA ALA A 171 -6.84 -69.52 2.52
C ALA A 171 -5.71 -68.51 2.75
N SER A 172 -4.52 -68.94 3.20
CA SER A 172 -3.48 -68.02 3.70
C SER A 172 -2.11 -68.26 3.08
N LEU A 173 -1.33 -67.19 2.96
CA LEU A 173 0.08 -67.18 2.59
C LEU A 173 0.92 -66.71 3.79
N TYR A 174 1.89 -67.53 4.17
CA TYR A 174 2.80 -67.32 5.27
C TYR A 174 4.25 -67.49 4.79
N ILE A 175 5.05 -66.42 4.88
CA ILE A 175 6.48 -66.45 4.55
C ILE A 175 7.26 -65.91 5.75
N PHE A 176 7.89 -66.80 6.53
CA PHE A 176 8.49 -66.45 7.82
C PHE A 176 9.94 -66.87 7.98
N TYR A 177 10.77 -66.05 8.63
CA TYR A 177 12.09 -66.48 9.10
C TYR A 177 13.00 -67.07 7.99
N ASN A 178 12.85 -66.64 6.73
CA ASN A 178 13.74 -67.04 5.64
C ASN A 178 14.83 -65.97 5.48
N SER A 179 15.90 -66.11 6.26
CA SER A 179 16.91 -65.06 6.43
C SER A 179 17.63 -64.61 5.16
N SER A 180 17.73 -65.47 4.14
CA SER A 180 18.35 -65.15 2.85
C SER A 180 17.37 -64.75 1.74
N LEU A 181 16.06 -64.73 2.02
CA LEU A 181 15.05 -64.41 1.02
C LEU A 181 15.15 -62.93 0.63
N THR A 182 15.38 -62.64 -0.65
CA THR A 182 15.63 -61.27 -1.13
C THR A 182 14.46 -60.62 -1.85
N ASN A 183 13.57 -61.43 -2.41
CA ASN A 183 12.36 -61.01 -3.13
C ASN A 183 11.28 -62.10 -3.04
N VAL A 184 10.09 -61.78 -3.53
CA VAL A 184 8.97 -62.72 -3.69
C VAL A 184 8.44 -62.74 -5.14
N ASP A 185 9.32 -62.53 -6.13
CA ASP A 185 8.96 -62.27 -7.54
C ASP A 185 8.20 -63.44 -8.20
N GLY A 186 8.46 -64.65 -7.71
CA GLY A 186 7.67 -65.83 -8.06
C GLY A 186 6.19 -65.78 -7.68
N LEU A 187 5.69 -64.76 -6.97
CA LEU A 187 4.25 -64.62 -6.70
C LEU A 187 3.49 -63.78 -7.74
N SER A 188 4.16 -63.36 -8.83
CA SER A 188 3.65 -62.36 -9.79
C SER A 188 2.31 -62.67 -10.47
N SER A 189 1.89 -63.95 -10.50
CA SER A 189 0.59 -64.37 -11.04
C SER A 189 -0.53 -64.43 -10.00
N LEU A 190 -0.23 -64.21 -8.72
CA LEU A 190 -1.19 -64.35 -7.62
C LEU A 190 -2.20 -63.21 -7.64
N LEU A 191 -3.48 -63.54 -7.90
CA LEU A 191 -4.55 -62.54 -8.04
C LEU A 191 -5.23 -62.20 -6.72
N SER A 192 -5.41 -63.19 -5.83
CA SER A 192 -6.12 -63.00 -4.56
C SER A 192 -5.68 -63.99 -3.49
N ILE A 193 -5.85 -63.60 -2.23
CA ILE A 193 -5.63 -64.43 -1.05
C ILE A 193 -6.92 -64.43 -0.21
N GLY A 194 -7.46 -65.62 0.07
CA GLY A 194 -8.77 -65.74 0.72
C GLY A 194 -8.82 -65.22 2.16
N ARG A 195 -7.70 -65.28 2.90
CA ARG A 195 -7.62 -64.94 4.33
C ARG A 195 -6.40 -64.08 4.65
N LYS A 196 -5.23 -64.66 4.96
CA LYS A 196 -4.11 -63.89 5.52
C LYS A 196 -2.91 -63.89 4.60
N LEU A 197 -2.26 -62.74 4.45
CA LEU A 197 -0.94 -62.60 3.85
C LEU A 197 0.04 -62.09 4.88
N TYR A 198 0.89 -62.97 5.42
CA TYR A 198 1.94 -62.55 6.34
C TYR A 198 3.32 -62.81 5.74
N ILE A 199 4.11 -61.75 5.61
CA ILE A 199 5.53 -61.79 5.23
C ILE A 199 6.31 -61.19 6.40
N VAL A 200 6.93 -62.05 7.20
CA VAL A 200 7.44 -61.67 8.51
C VAL A 200 8.85 -62.19 8.76
N SER A 201 9.71 -61.36 9.36
CA SER A 201 11.06 -61.79 9.77
C SER A 201 11.93 -62.31 8.62
N ASN A 202 11.75 -61.78 7.40
CA ASN A 202 12.62 -62.07 6.25
C ASN A 202 13.62 -60.91 6.09
N VAL A 203 14.67 -60.94 6.91
CA VAL A 203 15.56 -59.78 7.12
C VAL A 203 16.29 -59.29 5.87
N SER A 204 16.49 -60.14 4.85
CA SER A 204 17.11 -59.76 3.58
C SER A 204 16.11 -59.39 2.48
N LEU A 205 14.80 -59.42 2.75
CA LEU A 205 13.77 -59.13 1.76
C LEU A 205 13.82 -57.65 1.41
N THR A 206 14.10 -57.32 0.15
CA THR A 206 14.31 -55.94 -0.30
C THR A 206 13.05 -55.30 -0.88
N ASN A 207 12.17 -56.11 -1.45
CA ASN A 207 10.95 -55.66 -2.11
C ASN A 207 9.89 -56.78 -2.11
N VAL A 208 8.65 -56.39 -2.39
CA VAL A 208 7.51 -57.30 -2.57
C VAL A 208 6.95 -57.28 -4.00
N GLY A 209 7.80 -57.02 -5.01
CA GLY A 209 7.39 -56.77 -6.41
C GLY A 209 6.55 -57.89 -7.04
N GLY A 210 6.79 -59.14 -6.62
CA GLY A 210 5.97 -60.27 -7.00
C GLY A 210 4.51 -60.23 -6.55
N LEU A 211 4.05 -59.26 -5.76
CA LEU A 211 2.63 -59.13 -5.40
C LEU A 211 1.84 -58.19 -6.33
N SER A 212 2.45 -57.69 -7.41
CA SER A 212 1.89 -56.60 -8.24
C SER A 212 0.55 -56.91 -8.90
N SER A 213 0.17 -58.19 -9.03
CA SER A 213 -1.14 -58.61 -9.55
C SER A 213 -2.20 -58.82 -8.46
N LEU A 214 -1.82 -58.76 -7.18
CA LEU A 214 -2.69 -59.06 -6.05
C LEU A 214 -3.73 -57.94 -5.88
N SER A 215 -5.01 -58.25 -6.11
CA SER A 215 -6.08 -57.25 -6.08
C SER A 215 -6.79 -57.14 -4.73
N SER A 216 -6.81 -58.21 -3.94
CA SER A 216 -7.56 -58.27 -2.67
C SER A 216 -7.05 -59.35 -1.71
N ILE A 217 -7.11 -59.05 -0.42
CA ILE A 217 -6.86 -59.98 0.68
C ILE A 217 -8.12 -60.06 1.54
N GLY A 218 -8.70 -61.25 1.70
CA GLY A 218 -9.98 -61.42 2.42
C GLY A 218 -9.90 -61.24 3.94
N GLY A 219 -8.70 -61.17 4.50
CA GLY A 219 -8.42 -60.99 5.92
C GLY A 219 -7.19 -60.10 6.14
N ASP A 220 -6.24 -60.54 6.96
CA ASP A 220 -5.14 -59.69 7.43
C ASP A 220 -3.96 -59.61 6.42
N LEU A 221 -3.39 -58.43 6.25
CA LEU A 221 -2.08 -58.17 5.66
C LEU A 221 -1.10 -57.80 6.77
N ALA A 222 -0.04 -58.59 6.94
CA ALA A 222 1.03 -58.28 7.89
C ALA A 222 2.42 -58.33 7.23
N LEU A 223 3.11 -57.19 7.28
CA LEU A 223 4.47 -56.99 6.78
C LEU A 223 5.30 -56.45 7.93
N TYR A 224 5.95 -57.34 8.68
CA TYR A 224 6.77 -56.88 9.80
C TYR A 224 8.09 -57.61 10.01
N ASN A 225 9.05 -56.90 10.58
CA ASN A 225 10.42 -57.38 10.82
C ASN A 225 11.14 -57.78 9.51
N ASN A 226 10.89 -57.07 8.40
CA ASN A 226 11.63 -57.25 7.15
C ASN A 226 12.65 -56.12 6.99
N GLY A 227 13.77 -56.23 7.72
CA GLY A 227 14.71 -55.12 7.93
C GLY A 227 15.29 -54.45 6.68
N ALA A 228 15.36 -55.16 5.54
CA ALA A 228 15.86 -54.64 4.25
C ALA A 228 14.75 -54.14 3.30
N LEU A 229 13.48 -54.25 3.67
CA LEU A 229 12.35 -53.92 2.80
C LEU A 229 12.28 -52.42 2.58
N ALA A 230 12.48 -51.98 1.34
CA ALA A 230 12.63 -50.57 1.01
C ALA A 230 11.29 -49.86 0.71
N ASN A 231 10.37 -50.55 0.03
CA ASN A 231 9.08 -50.01 -0.38
C ASN A 231 8.02 -51.12 -0.49
N LEU A 232 6.78 -50.72 -0.74
CA LEU A 232 5.63 -51.60 -0.92
C LEU A 232 5.08 -51.58 -2.35
N ASP A 233 5.84 -51.12 -3.35
CA ASP A 233 5.36 -50.87 -4.73
C ASP A 233 4.69 -52.09 -5.39
N GLY A 234 5.11 -53.29 -4.96
CA GLY A 234 4.49 -54.55 -5.36
C GLY A 234 3.04 -54.72 -4.89
N LEU A 235 2.48 -53.82 -4.08
CA LEU A 235 1.08 -53.87 -3.65
C LEU A 235 0.19 -52.89 -4.42
N SER A 236 0.69 -52.25 -5.48
CA SER A 236 0.01 -51.17 -6.21
C SER A 236 -1.37 -51.53 -6.79
N SER A 237 -1.69 -52.81 -6.97
CA SER A 237 -3.03 -53.27 -7.42
C SER A 237 -3.99 -53.61 -6.27
N LEU A 238 -3.51 -53.61 -5.02
CA LEU A 238 -4.27 -54.05 -3.85
C LEU A 238 -5.36 -53.01 -3.53
N SER A 239 -6.61 -53.42 -3.69
CA SER A 239 -7.78 -52.55 -3.52
C SER A 239 -8.45 -52.68 -2.15
N SER A 240 -8.30 -53.83 -1.48
CA SER A 240 -8.97 -54.13 -0.21
C SER A 240 -8.21 -55.14 0.65
N VAL A 241 -8.23 -54.89 1.96
CA VAL A 241 -7.81 -55.79 3.03
C VAL A 241 -9.01 -56.01 3.95
N GLY A 242 -9.53 -57.24 4.01
CA GLY A 242 -10.75 -57.56 4.76
C GLY A 242 -10.56 -57.56 6.29
N GLY A 243 -9.31 -57.62 6.76
CA GLY A 243 -8.94 -57.61 8.18
C GLY A 243 -7.93 -56.51 8.50
N ASN A 244 -6.91 -56.84 9.29
CA ASN A 244 -5.92 -55.88 9.76
C ASN A 244 -4.86 -55.57 8.70
N LEU A 245 -4.40 -54.32 8.67
CA LEU A 245 -3.19 -53.89 7.98
C LEU A 245 -2.10 -53.61 9.03
N ASP A 246 -1.09 -54.47 9.10
CA ASP A 246 0.02 -54.41 10.06
C ASP A 246 1.35 -54.20 9.31
N ILE A 247 1.94 -53.00 9.40
CA ILE A 247 3.23 -52.64 8.78
C ILE A 247 4.16 -52.15 9.88
N ARG A 248 5.00 -53.04 10.40
CA ARG A 248 5.84 -52.74 11.56
C ARG A 248 7.26 -53.22 11.45
N ASP A 249 8.18 -52.60 12.19
CA ASP A 249 9.55 -53.09 12.34
C ASP A 249 10.29 -53.28 10.98
N ASN A 250 9.96 -52.48 9.95
CA ASN A 250 10.65 -52.48 8.66
C ASN A 250 11.62 -51.29 8.60
N SER A 251 12.82 -51.47 9.15
CA SER A 251 13.79 -50.39 9.38
C SER A 251 14.30 -49.65 8.13
N SER A 252 14.15 -50.25 6.95
CA SER A 252 14.56 -49.67 5.67
C SER A 252 13.39 -49.13 4.84
N LEU A 253 12.16 -49.18 5.36
CA LEU A 253 10.98 -48.77 4.62
C LEU A 253 10.94 -47.24 4.44
N THR A 254 11.03 -46.77 3.20
CA THR A 254 11.10 -45.33 2.86
C THR A 254 9.76 -44.72 2.47
N ASN A 255 8.78 -45.54 2.08
CA ASN A 255 7.44 -45.08 1.71
C ASN A 255 6.42 -46.23 1.83
N VAL A 256 5.14 -45.89 1.69
CA VAL A 256 4.03 -46.84 1.58
C VAL A 256 3.18 -46.61 0.31
N ASP A 257 3.73 -45.92 -0.69
CA ASP A 257 3.05 -45.48 -1.93
C ASP A 257 2.39 -46.62 -2.72
N GLY A 258 2.94 -47.83 -2.61
CA GLY A 258 2.35 -49.04 -3.18
C GLY A 258 0.97 -49.38 -2.63
N LEU A 259 0.49 -48.72 -1.57
CA LEU A 259 -0.86 -48.89 -1.03
C LEU A 259 -1.87 -47.85 -1.55
N SER A 260 -1.47 -46.96 -2.47
CA SER A 260 -2.33 -45.89 -2.97
C SER A 260 -3.66 -46.35 -3.60
N SER A 261 -3.76 -47.60 -4.09
CA SER A 261 -5.02 -48.18 -4.59
C SER A 261 -5.93 -48.74 -3.49
N LEU A 262 -5.45 -48.85 -2.25
CA LEU A 262 -6.15 -49.48 -1.14
C LEU A 262 -7.28 -48.57 -0.66
N SER A 263 -8.51 -49.06 -0.81
CA SER A 263 -9.74 -48.30 -0.50
C SER A 263 -10.38 -48.67 0.84
N SER A 264 -10.07 -49.84 1.40
CA SER A 264 -10.70 -50.32 2.63
C SER A 264 -9.79 -51.25 3.43
N VAL A 265 -9.77 -51.07 4.74
CA VAL A 265 -9.16 -51.97 5.73
C VAL A 265 -10.23 -52.36 6.72
N GLY A 266 -10.68 -53.62 6.75
CA GLY A 266 -11.78 -54.08 7.60
C GLY A 266 -11.44 -54.26 9.09
N GLY A 267 -10.20 -53.95 9.49
CA GLY A 267 -9.64 -54.16 10.82
C GLY A 267 -8.82 -52.98 11.30
N TRP A 268 -7.74 -53.25 12.04
CA TRP A 268 -6.83 -52.23 12.54
C TRP A 268 -5.87 -51.78 11.44
N LEU A 269 -5.52 -50.49 11.44
CA LEU A 269 -4.42 -49.95 10.67
C LEU A 269 -3.26 -49.66 11.63
N TRP A 270 -2.18 -50.41 11.53
CA TRP A 270 -1.06 -50.36 12.48
C TRP A 270 0.28 -50.12 11.77
N ILE A 271 0.82 -48.90 11.97
CA ILE A 271 2.13 -48.47 11.49
C ILE A 271 3.03 -48.22 12.70
N GLN A 272 4.09 -49.02 12.88
CA GLN A 272 4.97 -48.87 14.04
C GLN A 272 6.42 -49.27 13.79
N ASN A 273 7.39 -48.61 14.42
CA ASN A 273 8.81 -48.96 14.34
C ASN A 273 9.37 -48.99 12.91
N ASN A 274 8.86 -48.17 12.00
CA ASN A 274 9.43 -47.98 10.66
C ASN A 274 10.43 -46.82 10.73
N ALA A 275 11.68 -47.15 11.02
CA ALA A 275 12.71 -46.21 11.47
C ALA A 275 12.99 -45.03 10.51
N ILE A 276 12.79 -45.22 9.20
CA ILE A 276 13.09 -44.23 8.16
C ILE A 276 11.89 -43.86 7.29
N LEU A 277 10.66 -44.10 7.75
CA LEU A 277 9.44 -43.74 7.02
C LEU A 277 9.08 -42.26 7.31
N PRO A 278 9.17 -41.33 6.34
CA PRO A 278 8.97 -39.90 6.57
C PRO A 278 7.49 -39.48 6.47
N SER A 279 6.69 -40.20 5.70
CA SER A 279 5.30 -39.89 5.39
C SER A 279 4.43 -41.15 5.32
N LEU A 280 3.12 -40.97 5.50
CA LEU A 280 2.09 -42.00 5.25
C LEU A 280 1.42 -41.85 3.88
N GLU A 281 2.00 -41.05 2.97
CA GLU A 281 1.53 -40.98 1.57
C GLU A 281 1.46 -42.39 0.97
N GLY A 282 0.35 -42.68 0.29
CA GLY A 282 -0.06 -44.02 -0.12
C GLY A 282 -1.24 -44.58 0.69
N LEU A 283 -1.59 -44.00 1.85
CA LEU A 283 -2.74 -44.44 2.66
C LEU A 283 -3.99 -43.55 2.50
N GLU A 284 -3.93 -42.49 1.69
CA GLU A 284 -4.96 -41.44 1.61
C GLU A 284 -6.32 -41.91 1.12
N ASN A 285 -6.37 -43.02 0.37
CA ASN A 285 -7.59 -43.51 -0.27
C ASN A 285 -8.38 -44.51 0.60
N ILE A 286 -7.88 -44.86 1.78
CA ILE A 286 -8.55 -45.78 2.70
C ILE A 286 -9.78 -45.09 3.30
N ASP A 287 -10.96 -45.69 3.15
CA ASP A 287 -12.19 -45.24 3.81
C ASP A 287 -11.99 -45.22 5.34
N PRO A 288 -12.05 -44.05 6.00
CA PRO A 288 -11.88 -43.96 7.44
C PRO A 288 -12.95 -44.73 8.20
N GLY A 289 -14.15 -44.90 7.63
CA GLY A 289 -15.22 -45.70 8.23
C GLY A 289 -14.94 -47.21 8.23
N SER A 290 -13.99 -47.68 7.43
CA SER A 290 -13.57 -49.09 7.42
C SER A 290 -12.63 -49.44 8.58
N ILE A 291 -11.82 -48.48 9.03
CA ILE A 291 -10.80 -48.67 10.07
C ILE A 291 -11.48 -48.86 11.44
N THR A 292 -11.07 -49.89 12.18
CA THR A 292 -11.63 -50.19 13.51
C THR A 292 -10.73 -49.76 14.67
N ASP A 293 -9.44 -49.54 14.42
CA ASP A 293 -8.46 -48.98 15.36
C ASP A 293 -7.28 -48.41 14.56
N LEU A 294 -6.86 -47.18 14.85
CA LEU A 294 -5.76 -46.49 14.17
C LEU A 294 -4.54 -46.43 15.10
N ARG A 295 -3.44 -47.08 14.74
CA ARG A 295 -2.21 -47.10 15.54
C ARG A 295 -1.02 -46.60 14.74
N ILE A 296 -0.51 -45.43 15.08
CA ILE A 296 0.68 -44.82 14.45
C ILE A 296 1.69 -44.51 15.55
N GLN A 297 2.63 -45.42 15.79
CA GLN A 297 3.50 -45.34 16.96
C GLN A 297 4.98 -45.57 16.65
N ASP A 298 5.88 -44.93 17.39
CA ASP A 298 7.31 -45.26 17.35
C ASP A 298 7.95 -45.19 15.94
N ASN A 299 7.50 -44.27 15.07
CA ASN A 299 8.11 -44.01 13.76
C ASN A 299 8.92 -42.70 13.85
N PRO A 300 10.23 -42.76 14.19
CA PRO A 300 10.99 -41.63 14.71
C PRO A 300 11.23 -40.49 13.72
N ILE A 301 11.06 -40.71 12.41
CA ILE A 301 11.15 -39.63 11.41
C ILE A 301 9.84 -39.33 10.70
N LEU A 302 8.76 -40.03 11.05
CA LEU A 302 7.46 -39.80 10.44
C LEU A 302 6.95 -38.43 10.87
N SER A 303 6.78 -37.52 9.92
CA SER A 303 6.34 -36.14 10.15
C SER A 303 5.16 -35.71 9.30
N TYR A 304 4.70 -36.54 8.35
CA TYR A 304 3.53 -36.28 7.52
C TYR A 304 2.52 -37.43 7.61
N CYS A 305 1.36 -37.18 8.22
CA CYS A 305 0.32 -38.19 8.51
C CYS A 305 -1.08 -37.57 8.70
N ASP A 306 -1.21 -36.27 8.54
CA ASP A 306 -2.42 -35.44 8.47
C ASP A 306 -3.18 -35.63 7.14
N LEU A 307 -3.24 -36.87 6.66
CA LEU A 307 -3.99 -37.22 5.46
C LEU A 307 -5.48 -36.99 5.70
N SER A 308 -6.21 -36.54 4.67
CA SER A 308 -7.64 -36.21 4.78
C SER A 308 -8.49 -37.33 5.42
N ASN A 309 -8.20 -38.60 5.10
CA ASN A 309 -8.88 -39.74 5.71
C ASN A 309 -8.49 -39.94 7.19
N ILE A 310 -7.23 -39.74 7.56
CA ILE A 310 -6.78 -39.77 8.97
C ILE A 310 -7.43 -38.63 9.75
N CYS A 311 -7.48 -37.42 9.20
CA CYS A 311 -8.16 -36.28 9.82
C CYS A 311 -9.65 -36.58 10.03
N THR A 312 -10.34 -37.10 9.01
CA THR A 312 -11.74 -37.53 9.11
C THR A 312 -11.93 -38.61 10.18
N TYR A 313 -11.00 -39.55 10.31
CA TYR A 313 -11.05 -40.58 11.36
C TYR A 313 -10.93 -39.97 12.77
N LEU A 314 -10.05 -38.99 12.95
CA LEU A 314 -9.82 -38.33 14.24
C LEU A 314 -11.00 -37.46 14.72
N GLU A 315 -11.81 -36.94 13.80
CA GLU A 315 -13.10 -36.28 14.14
C GLU A 315 -14.11 -37.27 14.78
N GLY A 316 -13.93 -38.57 14.53
CA GLY A 316 -14.77 -39.63 15.05
C GLY A 316 -14.44 -40.11 16.47
N THR A 317 -15.24 -41.08 16.95
CA THR A 317 -15.02 -41.75 18.24
C THR A 317 -14.25 -43.07 18.11
N GLY A 318 -13.71 -43.36 16.92
CA GLY A 318 -12.96 -44.60 16.66
C GLY A 318 -11.72 -44.71 17.55
N PRO A 319 -11.33 -45.91 18.03
CA PRO A 319 -10.10 -46.11 18.78
C PRO A 319 -8.87 -45.64 18.01
N ARG A 320 -7.94 -44.97 18.70
CA ARG A 320 -6.68 -44.54 18.11
C ARG A 320 -5.56 -44.51 19.15
N THR A 321 -4.34 -44.64 18.68
CA THR A 321 -3.14 -44.38 19.46
C THR A 321 -2.06 -43.82 18.54
N ILE A 322 -1.72 -42.55 18.73
CA ILE A 322 -0.67 -41.85 17.99
C ILE A 322 0.34 -41.31 18.98
N SER A 323 1.59 -41.79 18.93
CA SER A 323 2.61 -41.46 19.92
C SER A 323 4.02 -41.79 19.44
N ASN A 324 5.04 -41.08 19.94
CA ASN A 324 6.46 -41.36 19.66
C ASN A 324 6.84 -41.28 18.17
N ASN A 325 6.19 -40.41 17.40
CA ASN A 325 6.66 -40.01 16.06
C ASN A 325 7.29 -38.60 16.14
N THR A 326 7.43 -37.90 15.00
CA THR A 326 8.07 -36.57 14.94
C THR A 326 7.16 -35.54 14.26
N GLY A 327 7.41 -34.25 14.52
CA GLY A 327 6.70 -33.15 13.87
C GLY A 327 5.19 -33.19 14.12
N GLU A 328 4.41 -32.97 13.07
CA GLU A 328 2.94 -32.99 13.07
C GLU A 328 2.35 -34.38 13.37
N CYS A 329 3.17 -35.42 13.41
CA CYS A 329 2.77 -36.79 13.74
C CYS A 329 3.10 -37.23 15.16
N ALA A 330 3.75 -36.38 15.96
CA ALA A 330 4.37 -36.80 17.21
C ALA A 330 3.37 -37.42 18.22
N THR A 331 2.19 -36.82 18.35
CA THR A 331 1.09 -37.30 19.20
C THR A 331 -0.26 -37.13 18.51
N GLU A 332 -1.32 -37.75 19.07
CA GLU A 332 -2.70 -37.53 18.61
C GLU A 332 -3.07 -36.04 18.58
N ALA A 333 -2.61 -35.26 19.57
CA ALA A 333 -2.88 -33.83 19.63
C ALA A 333 -2.15 -33.05 18.52
N ASP A 334 -0.94 -33.46 18.15
CA ASP A 334 -0.18 -32.83 17.06
C ASP A 334 -0.84 -33.11 15.71
N VAL A 335 -1.31 -34.34 15.46
CA VAL A 335 -2.03 -34.68 14.23
C VAL A 335 -3.36 -33.95 14.16
N ALA A 336 -4.13 -33.94 15.27
CA ALA A 336 -5.38 -33.19 15.33
C ALA A 336 -5.18 -31.70 15.05
N TYR A 337 -4.06 -31.12 15.50
CA TYR A 337 -3.70 -29.73 15.22
C TYR A 337 -3.27 -29.52 13.75
N ALA A 338 -2.53 -30.47 13.17
CA ALA A 338 -2.14 -30.45 11.76
C ALA A 338 -3.36 -30.56 10.83
N CYS A 339 -4.38 -31.31 11.23
CA CYS A 339 -5.65 -31.44 10.51
C CYS A 339 -6.54 -30.18 10.53
N LEU A 340 -6.20 -29.16 11.32
CA LEU A 340 -6.97 -27.91 11.32
C LEU A 340 -6.64 -27.08 10.06
N PRO A 341 -7.62 -26.35 9.50
CA PRO A 341 -7.37 -25.47 8.36
C PRO A 341 -6.32 -24.40 8.67
N GLU A 342 -5.44 -24.11 7.72
CA GLU A 342 -4.44 -23.04 7.88
C GLU A 342 -5.05 -21.64 7.68
N VAL A 343 -4.41 -20.62 8.27
CA VAL A 343 -4.72 -19.22 7.98
C VAL A 343 -4.03 -18.79 6.68
N VAL A 344 -4.83 -18.41 5.67
CA VAL A 344 -4.35 -18.00 4.33
C VAL A 344 -4.10 -16.51 4.24
N SER A 345 -4.96 -15.69 4.86
CA SER A 345 -4.83 -14.23 4.77
C SER A 345 -5.38 -13.49 6.00
N VAL A 346 -4.85 -12.30 6.24
CA VAL A 346 -5.28 -11.40 7.31
C VAL A 346 -5.94 -10.17 6.67
N SER A 347 -7.15 -9.84 7.13
CA SER A 347 -7.86 -8.64 6.71
C SER A 347 -7.44 -7.47 7.59
N ASP A 348 -6.45 -6.70 7.13
CA ASP A 348 -5.93 -5.56 7.86
C ASP A 348 -6.97 -4.43 8.01
N PRO A 349 -7.00 -3.74 9.17
CA PRO A 349 -7.89 -2.60 9.36
C PRO A 349 -7.60 -1.45 8.38
N GLU A 350 -8.61 -1.02 7.61
CA GLU A 350 -8.45 0.07 6.64
C GLU A 350 -8.32 1.47 7.29
N ALA A 351 -8.83 1.63 8.51
CA ALA A 351 -8.88 2.93 9.18
C ALA A 351 -7.50 3.39 9.65
N ILE A 352 -7.05 4.56 9.21
CA ILE A 352 -5.80 5.18 9.69
C ILE A 352 -6.04 5.75 11.10
N VAL A 353 -5.24 5.31 12.07
CA VAL A 353 -5.27 5.86 13.43
C VAL A 353 -4.37 7.10 13.47
N GLU A 354 -4.99 8.27 13.56
CA GLU A 354 -4.28 9.55 13.63
C GLU A 354 -3.93 9.93 15.08
N LEU A 355 -2.63 10.09 15.35
CA LEU A 355 -2.05 10.40 16.65
C LEU A 355 -1.45 11.80 16.67
N CYS A 356 -1.42 12.39 17.86
CA CYS A 356 -0.88 13.72 18.09
C CYS A 356 0.64 13.70 18.16
N TYR A 357 1.26 14.82 17.77
CA TYR A 357 2.70 15.00 17.95
C TYR A 357 3.08 14.77 19.42
N GLY A 358 4.09 13.93 19.64
CA GLY A 358 4.60 13.59 20.97
C GLY A 358 3.86 12.48 21.70
N THR A 359 2.85 11.83 21.11
CA THR A 359 2.15 10.70 21.76
C THR A 359 3.12 9.56 22.07
N ALA A 360 3.31 9.24 23.36
CA ALA A 360 4.12 8.13 23.80
C ALA A 360 3.48 6.78 23.42
N TRP A 361 4.28 5.72 23.31
CA TRP A 361 3.78 4.40 22.87
C TRP A 361 2.71 3.85 23.83
N GLU A 362 2.97 3.98 25.12
CA GLU A 362 2.08 3.62 26.22
C GLU A 362 0.76 4.41 26.24
N ASP A 363 0.64 5.49 25.46
CA ASP A 363 -0.55 6.33 25.33
C ASP A 363 -1.28 6.13 23.99
N VAL A 364 -0.78 5.26 23.11
CA VAL A 364 -1.51 4.86 21.91
C VAL A 364 -2.77 4.10 22.34
N ARG A 365 -3.93 4.56 21.87
CA ARG A 365 -5.25 3.99 22.17
C ARG A 365 -6.01 3.77 20.86
N ASN A 366 -7.08 2.97 20.92
CA ASN A 366 -7.97 2.66 19.79
C ASN A 366 -7.29 1.86 18.66
N LEU A 367 -6.28 1.06 19.00
CA LEU A 367 -5.88 -0.02 18.13
C LEU A 367 -6.94 -1.14 18.22
N PRO A 368 -7.28 -1.81 17.12
CA PRO A 368 -8.22 -2.91 17.17
C PRO A 368 -7.59 -4.09 17.92
N ASP A 369 -8.33 -4.66 18.87
CA ASP A 369 -7.87 -5.83 19.64
C ASP A 369 -8.12 -7.16 18.89
N ILE A 370 -8.89 -7.10 17.79
CA ILE A 370 -9.31 -8.24 16.97
C ILE A 370 -9.16 -7.87 15.48
N VAL A 371 -8.72 -8.82 14.66
CA VAL A 371 -8.72 -8.76 13.19
C VAL A 371 -9.45 -9.97 12.61
N LEU A 372 -9.92 -9.86 11.37
CA LEU A 372 -10.51 -10.99 10.65
C LEU A 372 -9.41 -11.72 9.87
N VAL A 373 -9.45 -13.04 9.89
CA VAL A 373 -8.57 -13.88 9.07
C VAL A 373 -9.39 -14.85 8.24
N THR A 374 -8.90 -15.18 7.05
CA THR A 374 -9.51 -16.16 6.15
C THR A 374 -8.71 -17.45 6.19
N LEU A 375 -9.40 -18.57 6.37
CA LEU A 375 -8.84 -19.91 6.44
C LEU A 375 -8.82 -20.58 5.04
N GLU A 376 -8.13 -21.71 4.92
CA GLU A 376 -8.03 -22.48 3.66
C GLU A 376 -9.39 -22.99 3.12
N ASP A 377 -10.36 -23.17 4.01
CA ASP A 377 -11.73 -23.58 3.66
C ASP A 377 -12.64 -22.38 3.31
N ASP A 378 -12.06 -21.20 3.06
CA ASP A 378 -12.72 -19.91 2.82
C ASP A 378 -13.54 -19.37 4.00
N SER A 379 -13.51 -20.01 5.17
CA SER A 379 -14.18 -19.49 6.36
C SER A 379 -13.43 -18.29 6.95
N VAL A 380 -14.17 -17.42 7.64
CA VAL A 380 -13.63 -16.18 8.23
C VAL A 380 -13.83 -16.22 9.73
N VAL A 381 -12.75 -16.03 10.49
CA VAL A 381 -12.76 -16.06 11.96
C VAL A 381 -12.12 -14.81 12.57
N GLU A 382 -12.58 -14.46 13.77
CA GLU A 382 -12.08 -13.34 14.56
C GLU A 382 -10.87 -13.78 15.42
N VAL A 383 -9.75 -13.07 15.29
CA VAL A 383 -8.49 -13.40 15.97
C VAL A 383 -7.96 -12.20 16.75
N SER A 384 -7.54 -12.42 17.99
CA SER A 384 -6.92 -11.37 18.80
C SER A 384 -5.55 -10.97 18.26
N VAL A 385 -5.23 -9.68 18.29
CA VAL A 385 -3.95 -9.14 17.84
C VAL A 385 -3.24 -8.37 18.95
N GLU A 386 -1.93 -8.58 19.09
CA GLU A 386 -1.08 -7.80 19.98
C GLU A 386 -0.13 -6.92 19.16
N TRP A 387 -0.34 -5.61 19.21
CA TRP A 387 0.44 -4.63 18.47
C TRP A 387 1.81 -4.38 19.10
N LYS A 388 2.87 -4.41 18.28
CA LYS A 388 4.24 -4.09 18.70
C LYS A 388 4.62 -2.66 18.33
N LYS A 389 5.36 -2.00 19.23
CA LYS A 389 5.89 -0.64 19.02
C LYS A 389 6.68 -0.51 17.71
N GLY A 390 7.54 -1.49 17.41
CA GLY A 390 8.40 -1.47 16.24
C GLY A 390 9.19 -0.15 16.11
N GLY A 391 9.14 0.45 14.91
CA GLY A 391 9.76 1.74 14.60
C GLY A 391 8.94 2.98 14.95
N TYR A 392 7.81 2.83 15.65
CA TYR A 392 6.96 3.94 16.04
C TYR A 392 7.73 4.99 16.84
N ASN A 393 7.65 6.25 16.39
CA ASN A 393 8.25 7.39 17.06
C ASN A 393 7.28 8.57 17.11
N GLY A 394 6.68 8.80 18.29
CA GLY A 394 5.73 9.87 18.57
C GLY A 394 6.15 11.29 18.14
N VAL A 395 7.45 11.58 18.01
CA VAL A 395 7.95 12.94 17.70
C VAL A 395 8.29 13.17 16.24
N ASN A 396 8.24 12.15 15.38
CA ASN A 396 8.53 12.29 13.96
C ASN A 396 7.21 12.26 13.17
N PRO A 397 6.77 13.37 12.56
CA PRO A 397 5.53 13.38 11.78
C PRO A 397 5.63 12.46 10.57
N GLY A 398 4.57 11.72 10.27
CA GLY A 398 4.58 10.77 9.16
C GLY A 398 3.63 9.61 9.33
N LYS A 399 3.65 8.69 8.35
CA LYS A 399 2.95 7.41 8.43
C LYS A 399 3.86 6.34 9.00
N TYR A 400 3.30 5.50 9.87
CA TYR A 400 3.97 4.36 10.46
C TYR A 400 3.11 3.12 10.22
N GLU A 401 3.74 2.01 9.87
CA GLU A 401 3.08 0.71 9.83
C GLU A 401 3.45 -0.05 11.10
N LEU A 402 2.45 -0.35 11.92
CA LEU A 402 2.58 -1.25 13.05
C LEU A 402 2.37 -2.69 12.57
N LYS A 403 3.12 -3.60 13.19
CA LYS A 403 2.94 -5.04 13.05
C LYS A 403 2.32 -5.59 14.31
N GLY A 404 1.31 -6.43 14.16
CA GLY A 404 0.61 -7.11 15.23
C GLY A 404 0.82 -8.61 15.17
N GLU A 405 1.18 -9.22 16.30
CA GLU A 405 1.22 -10.68 16.42
C GLU A 405 -0.17 -11.21 16.69
N LEU A 406 -0.60 -12.20 15.90
CA LEU A 406 -1.88 -12.86 16.07
C LEU A 406 -1.80 -13.86 17.23
N ARG A 407 -2.83 -13.88 18.07
CA ARG A 407 -2.92 -14.78 19.22
C ARG A 407 -4.08 -15.76 19.04
N ILE A 408 -3.76 -17.05 19.18
CA ILE A 408 -4.74 -18.13 19.10
C ILE A 408 -5.66 -18.07 20.33
N ALA A 409 -6.97 -18.04 20.10
CA ALA A 409 -7.94 -18.19 21.19
C ALA A 409 -7.84 -19.62 21.76
N PRO A 410 -7.99 -19.83 23.07
CA PRO A 410 -8.07 -21.17 23.63
C PRO A 410 -9.22 -21.96 22.99
N GLY A 411 -8.91 -23.09 22.34
CA GLY A 411 -9.89 -23.91 21.62
C GLY A 411 -10.19 -23.46 20.18
N ALA A 412 -9.24 -22.80 19.52
CA ALA A 412 -9.36 -22.45 18.10
C ALA A 412 -9.28 -23.69 17.18
N ASP A 413 -10.12 -23.70 16.15
CA ASP A 413 -10.21 -24.78 15.15
C ASP A 413 -9.38 -24.48 13.87
N TYR A 414 -8.22 -23.84 14.01
CA TYR A 414 -7.32 -23.48 12.90
C TYR A 414 -5.85 -23.44 13.37
N ASN A 415 -4.90 -23.67 12.47
CA ASN A 415 -3.46 -23.75 12.80
C ASN A 415 -2.61 -22.61 12.18
N ASN A 416 -1.29 -22.67 12.41
CA ASN A 416 -0.28 -21.87 11.71
C ASN A 416 -0.32 -20.32 11.86
N LEU A 417 -0.94 -19.76 12.91
CA LEU A 417 -1.01 -18.29 13.13
C LEU A 417 0.35 -17.57 13.18
N GLY A 418 1.45 -18.28 13.45
CA GLY A 418 2.78 -17.68 13.60
C GLY A 418 3.46 -17.21 12.32
N LYS A 419 2.90 -17.51 11.13
CA LYS A 419 3.50 -17.13 9.84
C LYS A 419 3.02 -15.80 9.28
N LEU A 420 1.88 -15.29 9.75
CA LEU A 420 1.26 -14.06 9.27
C LEU A 420 1.18 -13.02 10.38
N GLU A 421 1.30 -11.74 10.01
CA GLU A 421 1.20 -10.60 10.92
C GLU A 421 0.07 -9.69 10.44
N ALA A 422 -0.67 -9.10 11.36
CA ALA A 422 -1.59 -8.01 11.04
C ALA A 422 -0.81 -6.70 10.88
N THR A 423 -1.27 -5.82 10.00
CA THR A 423 -0.71 -4.47 9.85
C THR A 423 -1.73 -3.40 10.19
N GLN A 424 -1.28 -2.31 10.84
CA GLN A 424 -2.11 -1.15 11.13
C GLN A 424 -1.34 0.12 10.80
N THR A 425 -1.97 0.97 9.98
CA THR A 425 -1.38 2.28 9.65
C THR A 425 -1.69 3.29 10.76
N LEU A 426 -0.64 3.87 11.33
CA LEU A 426 -0.71 5.08 12.16
C LEU A 426 -0.27 6.30 11.35
N ARG A 427 -0.81 7.46 11.71
CA ARG A 427 -0.33 8.74 11.18
C ARG A 427 -0.11 9.73 12.31
N ILE A 428 1.14 10.14 12.49
CA ILE A 428 1.50 11.19 13.43
C ILE A 428 1.34 12.53 12.74
N LEU A 429 0.45 13.37 13.30
CA LEU A 429 0.25 14.73 12.83
C LEU A 429 1.49 15.58 13.16
N PRO A 430 1.90 16.51 12.27
CA PRO A 430 2.98 17.43 12.59
C PRO A 430 2.63 18.33 13.78
N SER A 431 3.66 18.90 14.42
CA SER A 431 3.43 19.94 15.42
C SER A 431 2.71 21.13 14.80
N LEU A 432 1.77 21.73 15.54
CA LEU A 432 1.06 22.92 15.08
C LEU A 432 2.06 24.05 14.79
N GLU A 433 2.15 24.47 13.54
CA GLU A 433 2.91 25.64 13.08
C GLU A 433 1.96 26.63 12.40
N ILE A 434 2.18 27.93 12.62
CA ILE A 434 1.38 29.01 12.05
C ILE A 434 2.30 29.86 11.20
N GLN A 435 1.98 30.00 9.91
CA GLN A 435 2.65 30.94 9.00
C GLN A 435 1.62 31.88 8.37
N LEU A 436 1.95 33.17 8.29
CA LEU A 436 1.12 34.20 7.65
C LEU A 436 1.25 34.08 6.12
N VAL A 437 0.12 34.02 5.41
CA VAL A 437 0.10 33.82 3.94
C VAL A 437 -0.24 35.10 3.20
N SER A 438 -1.16 35.90 3.75
CA SER A 438 -1.45 37.24 3.25
C SER A 438 -0.42 38.20 3.83
N GLY A 439 0.35 38.87 2.97
CA GLY A 439 1.50 39.72 3.33
C GLY A 439 1.16 41.01 4.08
N VAL A 440 0.55 40.90 5.26
CA VAL A 440 0.52 41.96 6.28
C VAL A 440 1.53 41.57 7.37
N ALA A 441 2.76 42.03 7.24
CA ALA A 441 3.82 41.84 8.20
C ALA A 441 3.70 42.81 9.38
N ARG A 442 4.40 42.52 10.47
CA ARG A 442 4.54 43.43 11.61
C ARG A 442 5.12 44.77 11.14
N GLY A 443 4.33 45.83 11.23
CA GLY A 443 4.71 47.17 10.79
C GLY A 443 4.08 47.64 9.48
N ASP A 444 3.17 46.86 8.89
CA ASP A 444 2.48 47.28 7.68
C ASP A 444 1.45 48.38 7.94
N THR A 445 1.49 49.40 7.09
CA THR A 445 0.63 50.59 7.13
C THR A 445 -0.67 50.33 6.38
N ILE A 446 -1.82 50.49 7.05
CA ILE A 446 -3.13 50.42 6.38
C ILE A 446 -3.68 51.84 6.23
N HIS A 447 -3.86 52.27 4.98
CA HIS A 447 -4.53 53.53 4.67
C HIS A 447 -6.05 53.35 4.78
N LEU A 448 -6.67 54.11 5.69
CA LEU A 448 -8.11 54.08 5.90
C LEU A 448 -8.81 54.75 4.70
N THR A 449 -9.41 53.95 3.83
CA THR A 449 -10.41 54.44 2.85
C THR A 449 -11.85 54.21 3.34
N ASP A 450 -12.06 53.30 4.30
CA ASP A 450 -13.32 53.01 4.96
C ASP A 450 -13.11 52.81 6.47
N CYS A 451 -14.11 53.15 7.29
CA CYS A 451 -13.98 53.39 8.75
C CYS A 451 -13.72 52.13 9.62
N LEU A 452 -13.33 50.99 9.06
CA LEU A 452 -12.88 49.78 9.80
C LEU A 452 -11.76 49.04 9.03
N PRO A 453 -10.70 48.55 9.71
CA PRO A 453 -9.71 47.68 9.08
C PRO A 453 -10.35 46.34 8.67
N PRO A 454 -9.84 45.67 7.62
CA PRO A 454 -10.34 44.35 7.22
C PRO A 454 -10.05 43.29 8.30
N ASP A 455 -11.04 42.44 8.61
CA ASP A 455 -10.87 41.28 9.51
C ASP A 455 -9.92 40.25 8.87
N ILE A 456 -8.87 39.82 9.61
CA ILE A 456 -8.03 38.69 9.19
C ILE A 456 -8.82 37.40 9.43
N SER A 457 -9.07 36.66 8.36
CA SER A 457 -9.83 35.43 8.34
C SER A 457 -8.93 34.19 8.44
N ARG A 458 -9.53 33.02 8.62
CA ARG A 458 -8.81 31.74 8.58
C ARG A 458 -8.07 31.52 7.25
N ASP A 459 -8.55 32.09 6.16
CA ASP A 459 -7.99 31.90 4.82
C ASP A 459 -6.67 32.66 4.64
N ASP A 460 -6.32 33.55 5.57
CA ASP A 460 -5.09 34.34 5.59
C ASP A 460 -3.91 33.60 6.27
N LEU A 461 -4.13 32.37 6.79
CA LEU A 461 -3.16 31.56 7.53
C LEU A 461 -2.85 30.21 6.85
N ASP A 462 -1.57 29.82 6.80
CA ASP A 462 -1.15 28.48 6.36
C ASP A 462 -1.14 27.53 7.55
N ILE A 463 -2.22 26.78 7.65
CA ILE A 463 -2.46 25.72 8.64
C ILE A 463 -2.81 24.40 7.93
N SER A 464 -2.28 24.21 6.74
CA SER A 464 -2.62 23.14 5.81
C SER A 464 -2.60 21.71 6.41
N PRO A 465 -1.71 21.35 7.35
CA PRO A 465 -1.72 20.01 7.95
C PRO A 465 -2.92 19.72 8.88
N HIS A 466 -3.63 20.75 9.36
CA HIS A 466 -4.67 20.64 10.40
C HIS A 466 -6.08 21.01 9.90
N ARG A 467 -6.31 21.04 8.58
CA ARG A 467 -7.59 21.47 7.98
C ARG A 467 -8.75 20.55 8.41
N GLY A 468 -9.62 21.01 9.32
CA GLY A 468 -10.94 20.40 9.54
C GLY A 468 -11.47 20.41 10.98
N ARG A 469 -10.59 20.53 11.99
CA ARG A 469 -10.97 20.57 13.42
C ARG A 469 -10.03 21.49 14.20
N ILE A 470 -10.06 22.77 13.87
CA ILE A 470 -9.33 23.81 14.59
C ILE A 470 -10.34 24.83 15.13
N SER A 471 -10.11 25.33 16.34
CA SER A 471 -10.81 26.51 16.83
C SER A 471 -9.94 27.74 16.61
N PHE A 472 -10.55 28.79 16.05
CA PHE A 472 -9.92 30.07 15.78
C PHE A 472 -10.62 31.14 16.61
N ARG A 473 -9.86 31.92 17.37
CA ARG A 473 -10.36 33.08 18.14
C ARG A 473 -9.47 34.28 17.83
N SER A 474 -10.08 35.44 17.62
CA SER A 474 -9.39 36.73 17.49
C SER A 474 -9.85 37.68 18.59
N ASN A 475 -8.91 38.44 19.14
CA ASN A 475 -9.17 39.56 20.06
C ASN A 475 -8.47 40.81 19.55
N ILE A 476 -9.10 41.98 19.72
CA ILE A 476 -8.59 43.27 19.25
C ILE A 476 -8.44 44.20 20.45
N TYR A 477 -7.23 44.70 20.66
CA TYR A 477 -6.90 45.64 21.74
C TYR A 477 -6.36 46.95 21.16
N PRO A 478 -6.72 48.12 21.73
CA PRO A 478 -6.00 49.36 21.42
C PRO A 478 -4.58 49.29 21.99
N ALA A 479 -3.59 49.61 21.18
CA ALA A 479 -2.18 49.66 21.58
C ALA A 479 -1.70 51.12 21.71
N ASP A 480 -0.67 51.34 22.53
CA ASP A 480 -0.14 52.67 22.79
C ASP A 480 0.52 53.31 21.56
N LEU A 481 0.33 54.62 21.47
CA LEU A 481 1.13 55.61 20.73
C LEU A 481 2.64 55.38 20.68
N PRO A 482 3.34 55.08 19.55
CA PRO A 482 4.79 55.33 19.54
C PRO A 482 5.07 56.83 19.73
N GLU A 483 6.04 57.16 20.58
CA GLU A 483 6.49 58.53 20.86
C GLU A 483 7.93 58.74 20.33
N PRO A 484 8.18 59.73 19.45
CA PRO A 484 7.23 60.72 18.93
C PRO A 484 6.25 60.12 17.92
N ARG A 485 5.00 60.58 17.97
CA ARG A 485 3.92 60.13 17.08
C ARG A 485 4.25 60.45 15.61
N PRO A 486 4.27 59.44 14.70
CA PRO A 486 4.41 59.69 13.26
C PRO A 486 3.27 60.56 12.72
N HIS A 487 3.59 61.46 11.77
CA HIS A 487 2.61 62.37 11.16
C HIS A 487 1.45 61.58 10.51
N GLY A 488 0.21 62.00 10.80
CA GLY A 488 -1.00 61.33 10.34
C GLY A 488 -1.33 60.03 11.08
N MET A 489 -0.53 59.54 12.03
CA MET A 489 -0.85 58.28 12.72
C MET A 489 -2.02 58.48 13.71
N TRP A 490 -3.18 57.96 13.34
CA TRP A 490 -4.41 58.10 14.12
C TRP A 490 -4.50 57.10 15.28
N LYS A 491 -4.30 55.80 15.01
CA LYS A 491 -4.46 54.74 16.03
C LYS A 491 -3.58 53.52 15.75
N LEU A 492 -3.15 52.83 16.80
CA LEU A 492 -2.51 51.51 16.71
C LEU A 492 -3.43 50.45 17.32
N LEU A 493 -3.63 49.34 16.63
CA LEU A 493 -4.43 48.20 17.09
C LEU A 493 -3.54 46.95 17.17
N GLU A 494 -3.67 46.21 18.26
CA GLU A 494 -3.06 44.90 18.45
C GLU A 494 -4.12 43.81 18.28
N TYR A 495 -3.86 42.87 17.37
CA TYR A 495 -4.68 41.69 17.13
C TYR A 495 -3.98 40.47 17.70
N THR A 496 -4.64 39.75 18.61
CA THR A 496 -4.18 38.46 19.11
C THR A 496 -5.04 37.36 18.51
N TYR A 497 -4.40 36.38 17.86
CA TYR A 497 -5.07 35.23 17.29
C TYR A 497 -4.66 33.98 18.05
N GLU A 498 -5.64 33.14 18.42
CA GLU A 498 -5.42 31.84 19.05
C GLU A 498 -5.94 30.74 18.13
N VAL A 499 -5.06 29.79 17.81
CA VAL A 499 -5.38 28.58 17.05
C VAL A 499 -5.19 27.38 17.94
N THR A 500 -6.25 26.62 18.17
CA THR A 500 -6.18 25.33 18.86
C THR A 500 -6.41 24.20 17.87
N ASP A 501 -5.51 23.23 17.84
CA ASP A 501 -5.67 22.02 17.01
C ASP A 501 -6.55 20.95 17.69
N ARG A 502 -6.81 19.86 16.97
CA ARG A 502 -7.57 18.70 17.50
C ARG A 502 -6.88 17.97 18.65
N CYS A 503 -5.59 18.23 18.87
CA CYS A 503 -4.80 17.67 19.96
C CYS A 503 -4.90 18.55 21.22
N GLY A 504 -5.64 19.67 21.15
CA GLY A 504 -5.79 20.62 22.24
C GLY A 504 -4.60 21.56 22.39
N VAL A 505 -3.62 21.51 21.49
CA VAL A 505 -2.46 22.40 21.51
C VAL A 505 -2.91 23.75 20.98
N THR A 506 -2.73 24.79 21.80
CA THR A 506 -3.05 26.17 21.43
C THR A 506 -1.77 26.95 21.17
N LYS A 507 -1.70 27.64 20.03
CA LYS A 507 -0.68 28.64 19.73
C LYS A 507 -1.32 29.98 19.49
N SER A 508 -0.68 31.03 19.99
CA SER A 508 -1.06 32.40 19.76
C SER A 508 -0.03 33.13 18.89
N PHE A 509 -0.48 34.10 18.12
CA PHE A 509 0.39 35.09 17.50
C PHE A 509 -0.27 36.47 17.52
N GLU A 510 0.56 37.49 17.53
CA GLU A 510 0.18 38.90 17.62
C GLU A 510 0.51 39.63 16.33
N ASN A 511 -0.36 40.55 15.92
CA ASN A 511 -0.10 41.48 14.82
C ASN A 511 -0.51 42.90 15.20
N PHE A 512 0.23 43.91 14.71
CA PHE A 512 -0.04 45.32 14.94
C PHE A 512 -0.48 46.00 13.65
N VAL A 513 -1.60 46.72 13.70
CA VAL A 513 -2.15 47.49 12.58
C VAL A 513 -2.12 48.98 12.93
N ALA A 514 -1.33 49.75 12.18
CA ALA A 514 -1.27 51.19 12.29
C ALA A 514 -2.24 51.86 11.31
N LEU A 515 -3.13 52.69 11.85
CA LEU A 515 -4.12 53.45 11.08
C LEU A 515 -3.66 54.90 10.93
N TYR A 516 -3.64 55.39 9.69
CA TYR A 516 -3.24 56.75 9.36
C TYR A 516 -4.41 57.54 8.77
N ASP A 517 -4.49 58.80 9.19
CA ASP A 517 -5.37 59.85 8.70
C ASP A 517 -4.52 60.92 8.00
N LEU A 518 -4.70 61.06 6.69
CA LEU A 518 -3.89 61.91 5.82
C LEU A 518 -4.72 62.98 5.10
N ASP A 519 -6.04 62.98 5.30
CA ASP A 519 -6.96 63.85 4.56
C ASP A 519 -7.29 65.08 5.42
N PRO A 520 -7.25 66.30 4.87
CA PRO A 520 -7.64 67.49 5.61
C PRO A 520 -9.16 67.61 5.78
N PRO A 521 -9.66 68.33 6.80
CA PRO A 521 -11.09 68.48 7.04
C PRO A 521 -11.85 69.09 5.86
N VAL A 522 -13.04 68.58 5.53
CA VAL A 522 -13.84 69.03 4.37
C VAL A 522 -15.03 69.90 4.81
N PHE A 523 -15.14 71.10 4.23
CA PHE A 523 -16.26 72.01 4.46
C PHE A 523 -17.53 71.58 3.70
N ARG A 524 -18.61 71.31 4.43
CA ARG A 524 -19.98 71.05 3.93
C ARG A 524 -20.92 72.18 4.37
N ASN A 525 -21.92 72.49 3.54
CA ASN A 525 -22.89 73.58 3.77
C ASN A 525 -22.22 74.95 4.02
N PHE A 526 -21.28 75.33 3.16
CA PHE A 526 -20.60 76.63 3.24
C PHE A 526 -21.49 77.76 2.69
N PRO A 527 -21.54 78.94 3.35
CA PRO A 527 -22.42 80.03 2.93
C PRO A 527 -21.99 80.63 1.57
N PRO A 528 -22.94 81.00 0.70
CA PRO A 528 -22.63 81.65 -0.57
C PRO A 528 -22.17 83.10 -0.34
N ASP A 529 -21.49 83.69 -1.33
CA ASP A 529 -21.16 85.13 -1.30
C ASP A 529 -22.41 86.00 -1.18
N ILE A 530 -22.29 87.12 -0.47
CA ILE A 530 -23.42 88.02 -0.17
C ILE A 530 -23.09 89.47 -0.52
N SER A 531 -24.11 90.33 -0.54
CA SER A 531 -23.95 91.77 -0.71
C SER A 531 -24.64 92.51 0.44
N ILE A 532 -24.05 93.63 0.86
CA ILE A 532 -24.51 94.50 1.95
C ILE A 532 -24.54 95.96 1.49
N ASP A 533 -25.34 96.81 2.12
CA ASP A 533 -25.52 98.20 1.67
C ASP A 533 -24.43 99.15 2.18
N SER A 534 -23.79 98.83 3.30
CA SER A 534 -22.69 99.61 3.89
C SER A 534 -21.81 98.75 4.78
N PRO A 535 -20.57 99.17 5.08
CA PRO A 535 -19.65 98.42 5.95
C PRO A 535 -20.23 98.08 7.33
N ASP A 536 -21.02 98.99 7.91
CA ASP A 536 -21.63 98.82 9.25
C ASP A 536 -22.74 97.75 9.30
N ARG A 537 -23.13 97.19 8.14
CA ARG A 537 -24.18 96.17 8.00
C ARG A 537 -23.64 94.75 7.80
N LEU A 538 -22.35 94.52 8.04
CA LEU A 538 -21.72 93.20 7.95
C LEU A 538 -22.38 92.19 8.92
N PRO A 539 -23.06 91.13 8.44
CA PRO A 539 -23.70 90.14 9.31
C PRO A 539 -22.64 89.30 10.04
N PRO A 540 -22.93 88.72 11.22
CA PRO A 540 -22.01 87.79 11.88
C PRO A 540 -21.78 86.53 11.03
N ALA A 541 -20.70 85.80 11.30
CA ALA A 541 -20.41 84.53 10.62
C ALA A 541 -21.51 83.48 10.91
N PRO A 542 -22.07 82.80 9.87
CA PRO A 542 -23.00 81.70 10.06
C PRO A 542 -22.41 80.58 10.93
N SER A 543 -23.20 80.08 11.89
CA SER A 543 -22.79 79.04 12.85
C SER A 543 -23.13 77.61 12.40
N ASP A 544 -23.76 77.46 11.24
CA ASP A 544 -24.21 76.19 10.68
C ASP A 544 -23.24 75.55 9.68
N VAL A 545 -22.08 76.19 9.43
CA VAL A 545 -20.98 75.59 8.67
C VAL A 545 -20.60 74.26 9.31
N ARG A 546 -20.61 73.18 8.52
CA ARG A 546 -20.24 71.83 8.99
C ARG A 546 -18.92 71.44 8.38
N ILE A 547 -17.97 71.05 9.22
CA ILE A 547 -16.71 70.47 8.78
C ILE A 547 -16.76 68.99 9.11
N LEU A 548 -16.48 68.16 8.11
CA LEU A 548 -16.47 66.72 8.24
C LEU A 548 -15.06 66.22 7.99
N ASP A 549 -14.60 65.37 8.88
CA ASP A 549 -13.32 64.66 8.75
C ASP A 549 -13.53 63.23 9.23
N ILE A 550 -12.98 62.27 8.50
CA ILE A 550 -13.22 60.82 8.54
C ILE A 550 -14.27 60.37 9.59
N CYS A 551 -15.52 60.21 9.14
CA CYS A 551 -16.64 59.70 9.95
C CYS A 551 -16.99 60.50 11.24
N ARG A 552 -16.46 61.72 11.44
CA ARG A 552 -16.76 62.60 12.60
C ARG A 552 -16.95 64.07 12.22
N TYR A 553 -17.63 64.82 13.09
CA TYR A 553 -17.72 66.28 13.00
C TYR A 553 -16.50 66.92 13.66
N VAL A 554 -15.83 67.82 12.95
CA VAL A 554 -14.75 68.66 13.51
C VAL A 554 -15.34 70.04 13.84
N VAL A 555 -14.96 70.60 14.99
CA VAL A 555 -15.33 71.97 15.36
C VAL A 555 -14.29 72.92 14.77
N TRP A 556 -14.71 73.92 14.00
CA TRP A 556 -13.89 75.02 13.46
C TRP A 556 -12.99 75.68 14.51
N ASP A 557 -11.72 75.93 14.15
CA ASP A 557 -10.74 76.56 15.06
C ASP A 557 -10.76 78.08 14.98
N THR A 558 -10.96 78.70 13.79
CA THR A 558 -11.03 80.16 13.65
C THR A 558 -11.86 80.63 12.44
N VAL A 559 -12.57 81.76 12.58
CA VAL A 559 -13.08 82.57 11.45
C VAL A 559 -12.52 83.98 11.53
N THR A 560 -11.95 84.45 10.44
CA THR A 560 -11.46 85.83 10.31
C THR A 560 -12.26 86.57 9.24
N THR A 561 -12.49 87.87 9.42
CA THR A 561 -13.11 88.72 8.38
C THR A 561 -12.27 89.98 8.20
N THR A 562 -11.77 90.18 6.98
CA THR A 562 -10.85 91.28 6.63
C THR A 562 -11.49 92.19 5.60
N PRO A 563 -11.46 93.54 5.79
CA PRO A 563 -11.97 94.47 4.80
C PRO A 563 -11.04 94.55 3.59
N ILE A 564 -11.64 94.68 2.41
CA ILE A 564 -10.98 95.11 1.17
C ILE A 564 -11.31 96.59 1.01
N VAL A 565 -10.29 97.43 1.04
CA VAL A 565 -10.43 98.89 0.94
C VAL A 565 -9.98 99.38 -0.44
N ASP A 566 -10.64 100.42 -0.92
CA ASP A 566 -10.22 101.24 -2.03
C ASP A 566 -8.94 101.98 -1.62
N PRO A 567 -7.83 101.76 -2.32
CA PRO A 567 -6.55 102.36 -1.95
C PRO A 567 -6.50 103.88 -2.20
N GLU A 568 -7.34 104.46 -3.07
CA GLU A 568 -7.37 105.90 -3.35
C GLU A 568 -8.32 106.65 -2.41
N THR A 569 -9.50 106.10 -2.17
CA THR A 569 -10.55 106.75 -1.35
C THR A 569 -10.54 106.29 0.11
N SER A 570 -9.83 105.20 0.43
CA SER A 570 -9.90 104.46 1.71
C SER A 570 -11.28 103.89 2.05
N ASP A 571 -12.22 103.92 1.11
CA ASP A 571 -13.55 103.37 1.30
C ASP A 571 -13.49 101.84 1.34
N THR A 572 -14.26 101.19 2.20
CA THR A 572 -14.36 99.72 2.16
C THR A 572 -15.22 99.31 0.97
N LEU A 573 -14.67 98.46 0.10
CA LEU A 573 -15.31 97.97 -1.13
C LEU A 573 -16.00 96.62 -0.91
N ALA A 574 -15.40 95.76 -0.11
CA ALA A 574 -15.91 94.42 0.22
C ALA A 574 -15.25 93.88 1.51
N PHE A 575 -15.63 92.69 1.95
CA PHE A 575 -14.92 91.92 2.97
C PHE A 575 -14.64 90.50 2.47
N VAL A 576 -13.51 89.93 2.89
CA VAL A 576 -13.21 88.50 2.78
C VAL A 576 -13.41 87.87 4.15
N ARG A 577 -14.24 86.82 4.23
CA ARG A 577 -14.40 86.02 5.45
C ARG A 577 -13.82 84.63 5.24
N ARG A 578 -12.84 84.25 6.07
CA ARG A 578 -12.14 82.95 6.00
C ARG A 578 -12.49 82.06 7.17
N TRP A 579 -12.83 80.81 6.90
CA TRP A 579 -12.92 79.73 7.89
C TRP A 579 -11.70 78.83 7.78
N THR A 580 -11.10 78.47 8.91
CA THR A 580 -9.98 77.51 8.98
C THR A 580 -10.36 76.36 9.92
N ALA A 581 -10.04 75.13 9.51
CA ALA A 581 -10.24 73.92 10.27
C ALA A 581 -8.95 73.11 10.36
N GLU A 582 -8.65 72.54 11.53
CA GLU A 582 -7.57 71.59 11.76
C GLU A 582 -8.15 70.30 12.37
N ASP A 583 -7.71 69.14 11.89
CA ASP A 583 -8.11 67.86 12.48
C ASP A 583 -7.27 67.49 13.72
N GLY A 584 -7.56 66.32 14.31
CA GLY A 584 -6.85 65.81 15.48
C GLY A 584 -5.45 65.27 15.21
N VAL A 585 -5.01 65.18 13.95
CA VAL A 585 -3.67 64.71 13.53
C VAL A 585 -2.81 65.83 12.91
N GLY A 586 -3.36 67.04 12.76
CA GLY A 586 -2.68 68.27 12.35
C GLY A 586 -2.92 68.71 10.90
N ASN A 587 -3.78 68.02 10.12
CA ASN A 587 -4.07 68.48 8.75
C ASN A 587 -5.03 69.68 8.81
N LYS A 588 -4.80 70.68 7.94
CA LYS A 588 -5.55 71.94 7.92
C LYS A 588 -6.23 72.19 6.59
N SER A 589 -7.38 72.83 6.62
CA SER A 589 -8.07 73.37 5.44
C SER A 589 -8.67 74.74 5.71
N PHE A 590 -8.92 75.52 4.66
CA PHE A 590 -9.61 76.80 4.78
C PHE A 590 -10.58 77.05 3.62
N ARG A 591 -11.54 77.97 3.81
CA ARG A 591 -12.46 78.41 2.76
C ARG A 591 -12.92 79.85 2.97
N ASP A 592 -13.07 80.61 1.89
CA ASP A 592 -13.41 82.04 1.89
C ASP A 592 -14.82 82.33 1.34
N GLN A 593 -15.51 83.31 1.93
CA GLN A 593 -16.75 83.93 1.46
C GLN A 593 -16.49 85.42 1.16
N MET A 594 -16.95 85.90 0.02
CA MET A 594 -16.91 87.32 -0.35
C MET A 594 -18.20 88.04 0.07
N ILE A 595 -18.04 89.25 0.59
CA ILE A 595 -19.14 90.12 1.05
C ILE A 595 -19.00 91.50 0.42
N TYR A 596 -19.82 91.80 -0.59
CA TYR A 596 -19.71 93.02 -1.43
C TYR A 596 -20.53 94.20 -0.91
N ILE A 597 -20.13 95.45 -1.18
CA ILE A 597 -20.90 96.66 -0.80
C ILE A 597 -21.64 97.28 -2.00
N HIS A 598 -22.95 97.55 -1.86
CA HIS A 598 -23.88 97.90 -2.96
C HIS A 598 -23.76 99.32 -3.57
N SER A 599 -22.92 100.21 -3.04
CA SER A 599 -22.85 101.62 -3.47
C SER A 599 -22.14 101.89 -4.81
N VAL A 600 -21.76 100.86 -5.57
CA VAL A 600 -21.15 100.99 -6.91
C VAL A 600 -22.10 100.42 -7.98
N PRO A 601 -22.52 101.18 -9.02
CA PRO A 601 -23.47 100.71 -10.03
C PRO A 601 -22.93 99.51 -10.83
N ARG A 602 -23.69 98.42 -10.91
CA ARG A 602 -23.35 97.19 -11.65
C ARG A 602 -23.58 97.33 -13.16
N PRO A 603 -22.65 96.86 -14.02
CA PRO A 603 -22.99 96.40 -15.37
C PRO A 603 -23.55 94.97 -15.35
N ASP A 604 -24.53 94.76 -16.19
CA ASP A 604 -25.35 93.56 -16.38
C ASP A 604 -24.53 92.33 -16.83
N LEU A 605 -24.47 91.28 -16.00
CA LEU A 605 -23.69 90.04 -16.22
C LEU A 605 -24.36 89.02 -17.17
N ASN A 606 -25.38 89.42 -17.94
CA ASN A 606 -26.16 88.50 -18.78
C ASN A 606 -25.66 88.24 -20.22
N ARG A 607 -24.37 88.43 -20.53
CA ARG A 607 -23.82 88.02 -21.85
C ARG A 607 -22.42 87.40 -21.77
N ILE A 608 -22.29 86.20 -21.19
CA ILE A 608 -21.29 85.23 -21.64
C ILE A 608 -21.94 83.84 -21.73
N LYS A 609 -21.99 83.31 -22.95
CA LYS A 609 -22.36 81.92 -23.26
C LYS A 609 -21.11 81.05 -23.08
N ALA A 610 -21.19 80.05 -22.20
CA ALA A 610 -20.33 78.86 -22.28
C ALA A 610 -21.17 77.69 -22.81
N HIS A 611 -20.65 76.96 -23.80
CA HIS A 611 -21.27 75.76 -24.37
C HIS A 611 -20.90 74.55 -23.50
N ILE A 612 -21.87 73.70 -23.17
CA ILE A 612 -21.66 72.42 -22.47
C ILE A 612 -21.22 71.39 -23.51
N VAL A 613 -20.03 70.81 -23.36
CA VAL A 613 -19.65 69.57 -24.06
C VAL A 613 -20.20 68.40 -23.24
N LYS A 614 -20.93 67.48 -23.86
CA LYS A 614 -21.49 66.31 -23.16
C LYS A 614 -20.37 65.34 -22.81
N GLU A 615 -20.49 64.74 -21.63
CA GLU A 615 -19.60 63.72 -21.05
C GLU A 615 -19.40 62.47 -21.95
N SER A 616 -20.29 62.27 -22.94
CA SER A 616 -20.22 61.18 -23.92
C SER A 616 -19.21 61.39 -25.06
N ASP A 617 -18.66 62.60 -25.22
CA ASP A 617 -17.87 62.98 -26.40
C ASP A 617 -16.37 63.17 -26.10
N LEU A 618 -15.87 62.66 -24.97
CA LEU A 618 -14.44 62.73 -24.60
C LEU A 618 -13.87 61.32 -24.25
N PRO A 619 -12.85 60.82 -24.99
CA PRO A 619 -12.29 59.49 -24.79
C PRO A 619 -11.55 59.36 -23.45
N ALA A 620 -11.91 58.34 -22.67
CA ALA A 620 -11.41 58.10 -21.32
C ALA A 620 -9.98 57.51 -21.32
N ALA A 621 -9.07 58.17 -20.60
CA ALA A 621 -7.82 57.59 -20.10
C ALA A 621 -7.84 57.58 -18.57
N ARG A 622 -7.62 56.41 -17.95
CA ARG A 622 -7.39 56.25 -16.50
C ARG A 622 -5.99 55.68 -16.31
N PHE A 623 -5.15 56.36 -15.54
CA PHE A 623 -3.95 55.77 -14.95
C PHE A 623 -4.16 55.51 -13.44
N PRO A 624 -3.62 54.39 -12.91
CA PRO A 624 -3.68 54.03 -11.51
C PRO A 624 -2.51 54.69 -10.76
N GLY A 625 -2.85 55.41 -9.70
CA GLY A 625 -1.88 56.18 -8.90
C GLY A 625 -2.36 57.61 -8.73
N GLY A 626 -3.54 57.78 -8.13
CA GLY A 626 -4.14 59.07 -7.83
C GLY A 626 -3.38 59.75 -6.69
N VAL A 627 -2.33 60.49 -7.04
CA VAL A 627 -2.07 61.76 -6.37
C VAL A 627 -2.99 62.75 -7.07
N GLY A 628 -3.80 63.55 -6.38
CA GLY A 628 -4.61 64.62 -6.98
C GLY A 628 -5.68 65.15 -6.03
N THR A 629 -5.84 66.45 -5.77
CA THR A 629 -4.97 67.65 -5.74
C THR A 629 -5.86 68.77 -5.18
N ASP A 630 -5.32 69.62 -4.32
CA ASP A 630 -5.98 70.87 -3.93
C ASP A 630 -6.16 71.80 -5.14
N SER A 631 -7.25 72.58 -5.16
CA SER A 631 -7.40 73.70 -6.10
C SER A 631 -6.40 74.79 -5.70
N ILE A 632 -5.44 75.11 -6.57
CA ILE A 632 -4.42 76.13 -6.27
C ILE A 632 -5.00 77.51 -6.56
N PRO A 633 -5.02 78.43 -5.57
CA PRO A 633 -5.47 79.80 -5.79
C PRO A 633 -4.55 80.55 -6.75
N VAL A 634 -5.16 81.24 -7.70
CA VAL A 634 -4.49 82.21 -8.58
C VAL A 634 -5.12 83.58 -8.31
N THR A 635 -4.30 84.54 -7.90
CA THR A 635 -4.75 85.89 -7.54
C THR A 635 -4.16 86.92 -8.50
N LEU A 636 -5.01 87.79 -9.04
CA LEU A 636 -4.61 88.97 -9.80
C LEU A 636 -4.46 90.16 -8.84
N TYR A 637 -3.31 90.82 -8.93
CA TYR A 637 -2.96 92.04 -8.20
C TYR A 637 -2.87 93.21 -9.17
N ARG A 638 -3.40 94.37 -8.79
CA ARG A 638 -3.17 95.64 -9.49
C ARG A 638 -1.99 96.36 -8.86
N ILE A 639 -1.12 96.94 -9.69
CA ILE A 639 0.10 97.64 -9.25
C ILE A 639 -0.07 99.14 -9.44
N ASP A 640 0.16 99.89 -8.36
CA ASP A 640 0.27 101.34 -8.37
C ASP A 640 1.71 101.78 -8.05
N SER A 641 2.23 102.78 -8.77
CA SER A 641 3.54 103.39 -8.55
C SER A 641 3.74 104.07 -7.19
N VAL A 642 2.66 104.31 -6.43
CA VAL A 642 2.69 105.02 -5.13
C VAL A 642 2.39 104.07 -3.94
N THR A 643 1.52 103.07 -4.09
CA THR A 643 1.03 102.22 -2.97
C THR A 643 1.42 100.74 -3.05
N GLY A 644 1.98 100.26 -4.16
CA GLY A 644 2.37 98.85 -4.32
C GLY A 644 1.25 97.93 -4.86
N SER A 645 1.40 96.61 -4.70
CA SER A 645 0.50 95.59 -5.28
C SER A 645 -0.69 95.27 -4.38
N ASN A 646 -1.92 95.44 -4.87
CA ASN A 646 -3.17 95.12 -4.15
C ASN A 646 -4.00 94.03 -4.88
N PRO A 647 -4.54 93.01 -4.17
CA PRO A 647 -5.31 91.95 -4.80
C PRO A 647 -6.68 92.48 -5.28
N VAL A 648 -7.09 92.07 -6.48
CA VAL A 648 -8.32 92.56 -7.14
C VAL A 648 -9.26 91.45 -7.60
N ASP A 649 -8.77 90.26 -7.92
CA ASP A 649 -9.60 89.07 -8.19
C ASP A 649 -8.83 87.80 -7.82
N THR A 650 -9.48 86.83 -7.17
CA THR A 650 -8.89 85.54 -6.80
C THR A 650 -9.76 84.42 -7.36
N ARG A 651 -9.17 83.55 -8.17
CA ARG A 651 -9.85 82.41 -8.76
C ARG A 651 -9.18 81.11 -8.36
N LEU A 652 -10.01 80.09 -8.15
CA LEU A 652 -9.54 78.71 -7.98
C LEU A 652 -9.43 78.09 -9.37
N SER A 653 -8.21 77.70 -9.76
CA SER A 653 -8.03 76.86 -10.93
C SER A 653 -8.54 75.46 -10.60
N GLY A 654 -9.50 74.96 -11.39
CA GLY A 654 -9.99 73.59 -11.24
C GLY A 654 -8.91 72.58 -11.64
N ASN A 655 -8.83 71.48 -10.88
CA ASN A 655 -8.01 70.27 -11.09
C ASN A 655 -6.70 70.48 -11.85
N TRP A 656 -5.69 70.98 -11.17
CA TRP A 656 -4.38 71.14 -11.75
C TRP A 656 -3.56 69.85 -11.66
N GLN A 657 -3.91 68.89 -12.53
CA GLN A 657 -3.05 67.76 -12.88
C GLN A 657 -3.25 67.38 -14.34
N GLY A 658 -2.36 67.85 -15.20
CA GLY A 658 -2.08 67.18 -16.47
C GLY A 658 -3.24 67.03 -17.47
N SER A 659 -4.28 67.87 -17.41
CA SER A 659 -5.21 68.05 -18.53
C SER A 659 -5.86 69.45 -18.52
N LYS A 660 -5.36 70.32 -19.41
CA LYS A 660 -5.86 71.62 -19.90
C LYS A 660 -7.07 72.25 -19.18
N GLY A 661 -6.83 73.36 -18.47
CA GLY A 661 -7.86 74.31 -18.05
C GLY A 661 -7.41 75.75 -18.30
N THR A 662 -8.29 76.59 -18.88
CA THR A 662 -8.02 78.00 -19.18
C THR A 662 -8.46 78.86 -18.00
N VAL A 663 -7.54 79.62 -17.39
CA VAL A 663 -7.87 80.64 -16.37
C VAL A 663 -7.84 82.00 -17.04
N VAL A 664 -8.98 82.69 -17.04
CA VAL A 664 -9.15 83.97 -17.73
C VAL A 664 -9.37 85.10 -16.73
N PHE A 665 -8.52 86.12 -16.81
CA PHE A 665 -8.74 87.41 -16.15
C PHE A 665 -9.21 88.46 -17.17
N SER A 666 -10.22 89.24 -16.79
CA SER A 666 -10.74 90.36 -17.57
C SER A 666 -10.82 91.60 -16.66
N PRO A 667 -9.72 92.36 -16.52
CA PRO A 667 -9.68 93.50 -15.60
C PRO A 667 -10.59 94.63 -16.09
N LEU A 668 -11.43 95.16 -15.19
CA LEU A 668 -12.43 96.18 -15.52
C LEU A 668 -11.85 97.58 -15.80
N LEU A 669 -10.56 97.82 -15.52
CA LEU A 669 -9.88 99.12 -15.71
C LEU A 669 -8.49 98.93 -16.34
N PRO A 670 -8.03 99.82 -17.24
CA PRO A 670 -6.65 99.80 -17.73
C PRO A 670 -5.64 100.02 -16.59
N GLY A 671 -4.49 99.36 -16.65
CA GLY A 671 -3.42 99.56 -15.66
C GLY A 671 -2.35 98.49 -15.66
N SER A 672 -1.41 98.60 -14.72
CA SER A 672 -0.36 97.61 -14.47
C SER A 672 -0.85 96.56 -13.47
N TYR A 673 -0.59 95.28 -13.73
CA TYR A 673 -1.07 94.14 -12.95
C TYR A 673 0.04 93.09 -12.76
N ARG A 674 -0.08 92.26 -11.72
CA ARG A 674 0.73 91.05 -11.49
C ARG A 674 -0.17 89.91 -11.10
N ILE A 675 0.25 88.69 -11.37
CA ILE A 675 -0.44 87.47 -10.94
C ILE A 675 0.42 86.78 -9.90
N ASN A 676 -0.23 86.21 -8.89
CA ASN A 676 0.40 85.31 -7.93
C ASN A 676 -0.31 83.96 -7.95
N ILE A 677 0.47 82.89 -8.01
CA ILE A 677 0.04 81.52 -7.82
C ILE A 677 0.54 81.09 -6.47
N ASP A 678 -0.37 80.59 -5.62
CA ASP A 678 0.00 80.19 -4.26
C ASP A 678 0.74 78.84 -4.28
N VAL A 679 2.06 78.90 -4.53
CA VAL A 679 2.91 77.72 -4.69
C VAL A 679 3.12 77.05 -3.32
N PRO A 680 2.76 75.75 -3.16
CA PRO A 680 2.96 75.04 -1.91
C PRO A 680 4.46 74.95 -1.52
N PRO A 681 4.80 74.96 -0.22
CA PRO A 681 6.18 74.80 0.23
C PRO A 681 6.84 73.53 -0.33
N GLY A 682 8.04 73.68 -0.90
CA GLY A 682 8.77 72.57 -1.53
C GLY A 682 8.45 72.34 -3.01
N TYR A 683 7.72 73.26 -3.65
CA TYR A 683 7.49 73.31 -5.11
C TYR A 683 7.89 74.66 -5.70
N GLU A 684 8.18 74.68 -7.01
CA GLU A 684 8.46 75.85 -7.84
C GLU A 684 7.51 75.86 -9.04
N ALA A 685 7.06 77.05 -9.44
CA ALA A 685 6.21 77.22 -10.62
C ALA A 685 7.03 77.35 -11.91
N PHE A 686 6.58 76.68 -12.97
CA PHE A 686 7.19 76.69 -14.28
C PHE A 686 6.13 76.98 -15.35
N HIS A 687 6.30 78.06 -16.10
CA HIS A 687 5.42 78.44 -17.21
C HIS A 687 6.20 78.35 -18.55
N PRO A 688 5.62 77.78 -19.63
CA PRO A 688 6.30 77.59 -20.93
C PRO A 688 6.97 78.86 -21.47
N ASP A 689 6.28 80.00 -21.41
CA ASP A 689 6.78 81.30 -21.87
C ASP A 689 7.43 82.17 -20.79
N SER A 690 7.76 81.61 -19.61
CA SER A 690 8.38 82.32 -18.48
C SER A 690 7.59 83.52 -17.94
N LEU A 691 6.28 83.58 -18.18
CA LEU A 691 5.39 84.64 -17.67
C LEU A 691 5.30 84.64 -16.14
N ILE A 692 5.37 83.45 -15.52
CA ILE A 692 5.36 83.22 -14.07
C ILE A 692 6.75 82.74 -13.64
N MET A 693 7.30 83.38 -12.61
CA MET A 693 8.58 83.05 -11.98
C MET A 693 8.44 81.88 -11.00
N ALA A 694 9.57 81.29 -10.61
CA ALA A 694 9.65 80.09 -9.79
C ALA A 694 8.95 80.23 -8.42
N ASP A 695 8.86 81.45 -7.90
CA ASP A 695 8.18 81.83 -6.65
C ASP A 695 6.66 82.02 -6.79
N GLY A 696 6.09 81.74 -7.98
CA GLY A 696 4.65 81.85 -8.25
C GLY A 696 4.20 83.21 -8.78
N TRP A 697 5.08 84.21 -8.87
CA TRP A 697 4.71 85.56 -9.30
C TRP A 697 4.96 85.83 -10.79
N SER A 698 4.06 86.55 -11.45
CA SER A 698 4.31 87.10 -12.79
C SER A 698 5.20 88.35 -12.75
N ASP A 699 5.73 88.76 -13.91
CA ASP A 699 6.19 90.13 -14.12
C ASP A 699 4.99 91.11 -14.25
N THR A 700 5.25 92.42 -14.31
CA THR A 700 4.23 93.46 -14.43
C THR A 700 3.63 93.50 -15.84
N LEU A 701 2.32 93.26 -15.92
CA LEU A 701 1.51 93.22 -17.14
C LEU A 701 0.72 94.52 -17.29
N VAL A 702 0.87 95.22 -18.41
CA VAL A 702 0.04 96.40 -18.72
C VAL A 702 -1.15 95.96 -19.55
N LEU A 703 -2.35 96.00 -18.95
CA LEU A 703 -3.59 95.52 -19.57
C LEU A 703 -4.54 96.69 -19.87
N SER A 704 -5.20 96.66 -21.03
CA SER A 704 -6.33 97.56 -21.33
C SER A 704 -7.63 96.96 -20.77
N GLY A 705 -8.63 97.80 -20.44
CA GLY A 705 -9.85 97.40 -19.71
C GLY A 705 -10.75 96.33 -20.37
N ASP A 706 -10.39 95.89 -21.58
CA ASP A 706 -11.12 94.89 -22.35
C ASP A 706 -10.22 93.67 -22.70
N SER A 707 -8.99 93.63 -22.17
CA SER A 707 -8.00 92.59 -22.45
C SER A 707 -8.39 91.27 -21.78
N THR A 708 -8.22 90.17 -22.51
CA THR A 708 -8.39 88.82 -21.98
C THR A 708 -7.01 88.19 -21.86
N LEU A 709 -6.62 87.79 -20.65
CA LEU A 709 -5.34 87.13 -20.40
C LEU A 709 -5.57 85.64 -20.16
N ASP A 710 -5.00 84.79 -21.03
CA ASP A 710 -4.98 83.33 -20.91
C ASP A 710 -3.60 82.90 -20.41
N LEU A 711 -3.57 82.16 -19.30
CA LEU A 711 -2.34 81.75 -18.64
C LEU A 711 -1.81 80.38 -19.09
N GLU A 712 -2.47 79.78 -20.10
CA GLU A 712 -2.13 78.48 -20.64
C GLU A 712 -1.83 77.41 -19.55
N THR A 713 -0.94 76.46 -19.83
CA THR A 713 -0.58 75.41 -18.87
C THR A 713 0.62 75.85 -18.05
N ILE A 714 0.47 75.82 -16.74
CA ILE A 714 1.54 76.06 -15.78
C ILE A 714 1.91 74.70 -15.16
N LEU A 715 3.15 74.51 -14.71
CA LEU A 715 3.64 73.28 -14.09
C LEU A 715 4.24 73.57 -12.71
N LEU A 716 3.95 72.74 -11.71
CA LEU A 716 4.53 72.84 -10.37
C LEU A 716 5.51 71.70 -10.22
N VAL A 717 6.77 72.04 -10.05
CA VAL A 717 7.86 71.08 -9.95
C VAL A 717 8.33 71.08 -8.50
N PRO A 718 8.45 69.93 -7.81
CA PRO A 718 9.02 69.91 -6.48
C PRO A 718 10.44 70.50 -6.49
N VAL A 719 10.74 71.45 -5.60
CA VAL A 719 12.10 71.99 -5.39
C VAL A 719 12.94 70.85 -4.83
N ARG A 720 13.70 70.22 -5.72
CA ARG A 720 14.69 69.23 -5.31
C ARG A 720 15.99 69.94 -5.05
N ASP A 721 16.54 69.69 -3.87
CA ASP A 721 17.94 69.94 -3.57
C ASP A 721 18.78 69.36 -4.73
N THR A 722 19.36 70.25 -5.53
CA THR A 722 19.95 69.89 -6.81
C THR A 722 21.28 69.18 -6.59
N THR A 723 21.25 67.86 -6.52
CA THR A 723 22.30 67.04 -7.12
C THR A 723 21.70 65.98 -8.05
N ALA A 724 21.66 66.40 -9.32
CA ALA A 724 21.72 65.57 -10.53
C ALA A 724 20.50 64.72 -10.93
N MET A 725 19.71 65.22 -11.88
CA MET A 725 19.26 64.43 -13.04
C MET A 725 19.07 65.34 -14.26
N ALA A 726 19.44 64.85 -15.44
CA ALA A 726 19.09 65.46 -16.72
C ALA A 726 18.62 64.40 -17.73
N GLY A 727 17.39 64.61 -18.23
CA GLY A 727 16.90 64.24 -19.55
C GLY A 727 16.38 62.80 -19.73
N SER A 728 15.39 62.52 -20.58
CA SER A 728 14.38 63.32 -21.30
C SER A 728 13.43 62.28 -21.93
N LEU A 729 12.13 62.56 -21.95
CA LEU A 729 11.10 61.77 -22.61
C LEU A 729 11.05 62.07 -24.12
N VAL A 730 10.73 61.07 -24.92
CA VAL A 730 10.28 61.19 -26.32
C VAL A 730 9.13 60.20 -26.51
N GLU A 731 7.94 60.70 -26.86
CA GLU A 731 6.86 59.91 -27.47
C GLU A 731 7.10 59.79 -28.98
N PRO A 732 6.68 58.69 -29.64
CA PRO A 732 5.41 58.78 -30.39
C PRO A 732 4.62 57.47 -30.56
N GLY A 733 3.29 57.62 -30.65
CA GLY A 733 2.47 56.94 -31.66
C GLY A 733 1.58 55.78 -31.18
N ILE A 734 0.28 56.06 -31.02
CA ILE A 734 -0.79 55.05 -30.89
C ILE A 734 -1.34 54.74 -32.28
N PRO A 735 -1.48 53.45 -32.66
CA PRO A 735 -2.54 53.00 -33.56
C PRO A 735 -3.67 52.33 -32.77
N ASP A 736 -4.87 52.71 -33.18
CA ASP A 736 -6.20 52.26 -32.74
C ASP A 736 -6.44 50.76 -32.99
N TYR A 737 -7.02 50.07 -32.00
CA TYR A 737 -7.59 48.73 -32.17
C TYR A 737 -8.82 48.54 -31.27
N SER A 738 -9.98 48.73 -31.88
CA SER A 738 -11.24 48.10 -31.49
C SER A 738 -11.16 46.57 -31.63
N GLU A 739 -11.73 45.88 -30.65
CA GLU A 739 -12.17 44.46 -30.66
C GLU A 739 -11.11 43.36 -30.80
N ILE A 740 -10.69 42.77 -29.66
CA ILE A 740 -10.46 41.31 -29.56
C ILE A 740 -10.89 40.82 -28.17
N SER A 741 -11.85 39.88 -28.13
CA SER A 741 -12.13 39.06 -26.96
C SER A 741 -11.11 37.91 -26.87
N ALA A 742 -10.48 37.69 -25.72
CA ALA A 742 -9.90 36.38 -25.39
C ALA A 742 -9.51 36.25 -23.90
N ALA A 743 -10.15 35.28 -23.25
CA ALA A 743 -9.66 34.43 -22.15
C ALA A 743 -8.78 35.05 -21.04
N GLU A 744 -9.35 35.10 -19.82
CA GLU A 744 -8.61 35.23 -18.56
C GLU A 744 -7.39 34.30 -18.51
N ILE A 745 -6.19 34.87 -18.56
CA ILE A 745 -4.95 34.18 -18.25
C ILE A 745 -4.88 34.07 -16.72
N LYS A 746 -4.72 32.85 -16.19
CA LYS A 746 -4.50 32.63 -14.75
C LYS A 746 -3.28 33.43 -14.26
N PRO A 747 -3.32 33.99 -13.03
CA PRO A 747 -2.27 34.87 -12.53
C PRO A 747 -0.89 34.18 -12.53
N VAL A 748 0.14 34.90 -12.97
CA VAL A 748 1.53 34.42 -12.94
C VAL A 748 2.06 34.41 -11.51
N SER A 749 2.62 33.28 -11.09
CA SER A 749 3.21 33.08 -9.77
C SER A 749 4.73 33.07 -9.86
N ILE A 750 5.39 33.76 -8.92
CA ILE A 750 6.86 33.83 -8.82
C ILE A 750 7.26 33.47 -7.40
N TYR A 751 8.02 32.38 -7.24
CA TYR A 751 8.42 31.91 -5.92
C TYR A 751 9.80 31.22 -5.93
N PRO A 752 10.54 31.24 -4.81
CA PRO A 752 10.24 32.02 -3.60
C PRO A 752 10.40 33.52 -3.86
N ASN A 753 9.57 34.34 -3.20
CA ASN A 753 9.68 35.79 -3.21
C ASN A 753 9.21 36.33 -1.84
N PRO A 754 10.11 36.79 -0.96
CA PRO A 754 11.53 37.11 -1.21
C PRO A 754 12.39 35.92 -1.66
N THR A 755 13.49 36.14 -2.39
CA THR A 755 14.50 35.11 -2.77
C THR A 755 15.93 35.49 -2.38
N SER A 756 16.80 34.48 -2.20
CA SER A 756 18.25 34.65 -2.06
C SER A 756 19.00 34.64 -3.40
N GLY A 757 18.29 34.56 -4.53
CA GLY A 757 18.89 34.67 -5.86
C GLY A 757 18.25 33.80 -6.95
N ARG A 758 17.49 32.74 -6.64
CA ARG A 758 16.78 31.95 -7.67
C ARG A 758 15.28 32.06 -7.52
N ILE A 759 14.59 32.33 -8.62
CA ILE A 759 13.12 32.39 -8.67
C ILE A 759 12.61 31.44 -9.74
N LYS A 760 11.52 30.75 -9.45
CA LYS A 760 10.76 29.96 -10.41
C LYS A 760 9.51 30.74 -10.81
N ILE A 761 9.24 30.78 -12.11
CA ILE A 761 8.08 31.46 -12.67
C ILE A 761 7.11 30.40 -13.18
N GLU A 762 5.90 30.42 -12.65
CA GLU A 762 4.80 29.57 -13.10
C GLU A 762 3.78 30.40 -13.86
N VAL A 763 3.69 30.11 -15.16
CA VAL A 763 2.70 30.65 -16.09
C VAL A 763 1.80 29.50 -16.54
N GLN A 764 0.63 29.79 -17.09
CA GLN A 764 -0.25 28.73 -17.59
C GLN A 764 0.46 27.87 -18.65
N LYS A 765 0.36 26.54 -18.50
CA LYS A 765 1.04 25.56 -19.37
C LYS A 765 0.69 25.81 -20.85
N GLY A 766 1.70 25.97 -21.70
CA GLY A 766 1.53 26.28 -23.14
C GLY A 766 1.61 27.76 -23.51
N ILE A 767 1.75 28.67 -22.53
CA ILE A 767 1.98 30.11 -22.76
C ILE A 767 3.46 30.43 -22.55
N SER A 768 4.05 31.19 -23.49
CA SER A 768 5.38 31.77 -23.38
C SER A 768 5.27 33.29 -23.27
N LEU A 769 5.96 33.89 -22.29
CA LEU A 769 5.97 35.34 -22.03
C LEU A 769 7.38 35.89 -22.20
N ASN A 770 7.50 37.08 -22.77
CA ASN A 770 8.74 37.85 -22.74
C ASN A 770 8.86 38.47 -21.35
N TYR A 771 10.04 38.41 -20.73
CA TYR A 771 10.29 39.11 -19.47
C TYR A 771 11.32 40.20 -19.62
N THR A 772 11.19 41.25 -18.82
CA THR A 772 12.22 42.25 -18.58
C THR A 772 12.31 42.51 -17.07
N ILE A 773 13.50 42.36 -16.50
CA ILE A 773 13.79 42.68 -15.11
C ILE A 773 14.37 44.07 -15.04
N PHE A 774 13.81 44.89 -14.17
CA PHE A 774 14.27 46.23 -13.85
C PHE A 774 14.67 46.28 -12.38
N ASN A 775 15.68 47.07 -12.03
CA ASN A 775 15.91 47.40 -10.62
C ASN A 775 14.87 48.43 -10.14
N HIS A 776 14.87 48.75 -8.84
CA HIS A 776 13.98 49.76 -8.25
C HIS A 776 14.10 51.18 -8.84
N LEU A 777 15.14 51.45 -9.64
CA LEU A 777 15.33 52.71 -10.37
C LEU A 777 14.82 52.64 -11.82
N GLY A 778 14.15 51.54 -12.22
CA GLY A 778 13.59 51.35 -13.56
C GLY A 778 14.63 50.99 -14.64
N ARG A 779 15.90 50.77 -14.26
CA ARG A 779 16.95 50.36 -15.21
C ARG A 779 16.78 48.88 -15.55
N VAL A 780 16.70 48.56 -16.85
CA VAL A 780 16.69 47.18 -17.35
C VAL A 780 18.00 46.48 -16.95
N MET A 781 17.87 45.37 -16.24
CA MET A 781 18.96 44.51 -15.80
C MET A 781 19.11 43.30 -16.72
N GLU A 782 17.99 42.70 -17.12
CA GLU A 782 17.95 41.48 -17.91
C GLU A 782 16.63 41.39 -18.67
N ASN A 783 16.59 40.76 -19.84
CA ASN A 783 15.36 40.39 -20.53
C ASN A 783 15.51 39.03 -21.22
N GLY A 784 14.39 38.37 -21.51
CA GLY A 784 14.38 37.04 -22.10
C GLY A 784 12.98 36.50 -22.28
N ARG A 785 12.88 35.16 -22.33
CA ARG A 785 11.61 34.44 -22.48
C ARG A 785 11.46 33.39 -21.40
N VAL A 786 10.24 33.25 -20.87
CA VAL A 786 9.90 32.28 -19.82
C VAL A 786 8.64 31.53 -20.18
N GLU A 787 8.62 30.25 -19.79
CA GLU A 787 7.49 29.33 -19.91
C GLU A 787 7.20 28.73 -18.53
N ASN A 788 6.18 27.88 -18.45
CA ASN A 788 5.76 27.33 -17.16
C ASN A 788 6.89 26.53 -16.50
N GLY A 789 7.33 26.99 -15.33
CA GLY A 789 8.38 26.37 -14.55
C GLY A 789 9.80 26.84 -14.87
N SER A 790 9.97 27.86 -15.72
CA SER A 790 11.28 28.48 -15.95
C SER A 790 11.88 29.02 -14.66
N VAL A 791 13.19 28.87 -14.51
CA VAL A 791 13.95 29.36 -13.35
C VAL A 791 14.90 30.47 -13.80
N LEU A 792 14.84 31.62 -13.13
CA LEU A 792 15.75 32.74 -13.31
C LEU A 792 16.74 32.84 -12.15
N ASP A 793 18.01 33.07 -12.46
CA ASP A 793 19.09 33.19 -11.49
C ASP A 793 19.59 34.64 -11.41
N LEU A 794 19.13 35.34 -10.38
CA LEU A 794 19.48 36.70 -10.00
C LEU A 794 20.56 36.76 -8.93
N SER A 795 21.19 35.64 -8.55
CA SER A 795 22.21 35.60 -7.48
C SER A 795 23.40 36.54 -7.69
N LYS A 796 23.65 36.99 -8.92
CA LYS A 796 24.70 37.96 -9.27
C LYS A 796 24.29 39.42 -9.12
N GLN A 797 23.01 39.70 -8.87
CA GLN A 797 22.48 41.04 -8.71
C GLN A 797 22.60 41.51 -7.25
N ALA A 798 22.83 42.80 -7.04
CA ALA A 798 22.94 43.36 -5.69
C ALA A 798 21.62 43.19 -4.92
N HIS A 799 21.69 43.02 -3.60
CA HIS A 799 20.48 42.92 -2.77
C HIS A 799 19.60 44.16 -2.91
N GLY A 800 18.29 43.95 -2.90
CA GLY A 800 17.32 45.03 -3.05
C GLY A 800 16.08 44.61 -3.82
N MET A 801 15.30 45.62 -4.17
CA MET A 801 14.03 45.45 -4.87
C MET A 801 14.24 45.50 -6.39
N TYR A 802 13.63 44.53 -7.07
CA TYR A 802 13.56 44.41 -8.52
C TYR A 802 12.10 44.27 -8.95
N PHE A 803 11.83 44.52 -10.22
CA PHE A 803 10.54 44.32 -10.84
C PHE A 803 10.73 43.49 -12.10
N ILE A 804 9.96 42.43 -12.27
CA ILE A 804 9.90 41.68 -13.52
C ILE A 804 8.59 42.02 -14.22
N ARG A 805 8.68 42.56 -15.43
CA ARG A 805 7.56 42.74 -16.35
C ARG A 805 7.51 41.54 -17.27
N LEU A 806 6.35 40.92 -17.39
CA LEU A 806 6.07 39.76 -18.23
C LEU A 806 5.01 40.17 -19.25
N GLU A 807 5.25 39.95 -20.53
CA GLU A 807 4.34 40.38 -21.58
C GLU A 807 4.26 39.46 -22.80
N ASN A 808 3.08 39.43 -23.43
CA ASN A 808 2.83 38.91 -24.78
C ASN A 808 1.68 39.69 -25.45
N GLN A 809 1.21 39.25 -26.62
CA GLN A 809 0.09 39.89 -27.32
C GLN A 809 -1.21 39.83 -26.49
N GLY A 810 -1.47 40.86 -25.70
CA GLY A 810 -2.69 41.03 -24.90
C GLY A 810 -2.53 40.86 -23.38
N PHE A 811 -1.35 40.46 -22.89
CA PHE A 811 -1.08 40.31 -21.46
C PHE A 811 0.17 41.07 -21.05
N VAL A 812 0.07 41.88 -20.00
CA VAL A 812 1.21 42.51 -19.33
C VAL A 812 1.02 42.36 -17.82
N ALA A 813 2.01 41.79 -17.13
CA ALA A 813 2.03 41.69 -15.68
C ALA A 813 3.40 42.11 -15.13
N THR A 814 3.40 43.02 -14.17
CA THR A 814 4.62 43.40 -13.44
C THR A 814 4.55 42.87 -12.02
N LYS A 815 5.58 42.13 -11.61
CA LYS A 815 5.70 41.56 -10.26
C LYS A 815 6.96 42.09 -9.59
N LYS A 816 6.86 42.45 -8.32
CA LYS A 816 8.00 42.83 -7.48
C LYS A 816 8.76 41.58 -7.06
N ILE A 817 10.09 41.61 -7.10
CA ILE A 817 10.99 40.57 -6.59
C ILE A 817 11.89 41.21 -5.53
N LEU A 818 11.96 40.60 -4.34
CA LEU A 818 12.86 41.03 -3.27
C LEU A 818 14.07 40.09 -3.20
N LEU A 819 15.27 40.61 -3.47
CA LEU A 819 16.53 39.89 -3.27
C LEU A 819 17.16 40.28 -1.94
N PHE A 820 17.41 39.29 -1.09
CA PHE A 820 18.03 39.46 0.23
C PHE A 820 19.16 38.43 0.43
N ASN A 821 20.00 38.62 1.45
CA ASN A 821 21.05 37.64 1.78
C ASN A 821 20.44 36.40 2.45
N GLN A 822 21.05 35.23 2.24
CA GLN A 822 20.75 34.05 3.06
C GLN A 822 21.04 34.31 4.53
#